data_AF-A0A9D1G5N2-F1
#
_entry.id   AF-A0A9D1G5N2-F1
#
_cell.length_a   1.000
_cell.length_b   1.000
_cell.length_c   1.000
_cell.angle_alpha   90.00
_cell.angle_beta   90.00
_cell.angle_gamma   90.00
#
_symmetry.space_group_name_H-M   'P 1'
#
loop_
_entity.id
_entity.type
_entity.pdbx_description
1 polymer ?
#
loop_
_entity_poly.entity_id
_entity_poly.type
_entity_poly.pdbx_seq_one_letter_code
_entity_poly.pdbx_strand_id
1 'polypeptide(L)'
;MKRLAAAALALLFMAGCGAGTAQVADGPGVAYALERMEYGADATGAVFACGEDIYTVNMNFGADGAQEYSLVRNGAGLVYEAGDSAIRLACGGASGLWLSDGGTLRQLSFAGEQLLSLELPCDDMLCLGDELYVLRGGRVEVLGSGGEALRGFDVGEGAGIVRGGDGHVYVTLPADDGLETYPLEAGDSASIVLPQVTAAYPGSAEYPLLCLRGGMLYGLDAAGALEPLADLDECGVMGLRCAEALGDGRILVLDRLGPGLLSEHEAASPGAEPATLRLGTVGDSLSSIVEGFNARSEGVVVRETDYTQGGTVSVQDALTRLAADIAAGNGPDMLLTTNLPVHSYIRRGYMLELSGLIDTEDIVMAEALEVSGGLYCLARGFGVETYAGLASDFGEAEGWTLEQYLEAEAGLLPGAVMFYNATRELFLRMTCASYMQEAIDWESGECSFDTEGFVQLLDTAARMTEYPEETGFGYAPPAELLRTGSEYVTLCYVGSVTRMAAFEAEVGERVCFVGMPAPDGGNGSVMNVNGAVGVMAYTEQRAACADFLEYLLKGYDPSELDYERNSSMPMYRPYLEELTSRAQADGKLEGEDIARFYEFLGLVRYSNLSDAETLDIILEEASAIGPGTRTAAEAAALIQDRIQTRVAEQS
;
A
#
# COMPACT_ATOMS: atom_id res chain seq x y z
N MET A 1 51.06 -12.31 1.96
CA MET A 1 50.62 -10.94 2.34
C MET A 1 49.18 -10.91 2.88
N LYS A 2 48.25 -11.76 2.41
CA LYS A 2 46.84 -11.79 2.90
C LYS A 2 46.60 -12.30 4.34
N ARG A 3 47.53 -13.02 4.97
CA ARG A 3 47.43 -13.45 6.40
C ARG A 3 47.94 -12.43 7.42
N LEU A 4 48.51 -11.30 6.96
CA LEU A 4 48.96 -10.23 7.86
C LEU A 4 47.91 -9.13 8.06
N ALA A 5 46.85 -9.07 7.24
CA ALA A 5 45.77 -8.10 7.38
C ALA A 5 44.80 -8.43 8.53
N ALA A 6 44.46 -9.72 8.71
CA ALA A 6 43.58 -10.17 9.81
C ALA A 6 44.19 -9.97 11.22
N ALA A 7 45.51 -9.78 11.33
CA ALA A 7 46.16 -9.46 12.60
C ALA A 7 46.22 -7.94 12.88
N ALA A 8 45.90 -7.09 11.90
CA ALA A 8 46.09 -5.64 11.99
C ALA A 8 44.97 -4.94 12.79
N LEU A 9 43.72 -5.42 12.71
CA LEU A 9 42.61 -4.83 13.46
C LEU A 9 42.79 -5.06 14.98
N ALA A 10 43.20 -6.26 15.40
CA ALA A 10 43.57 -6.54 16.79
C ALA A 10 44.79 -5.73 17.29
N LEU A 11 45.68 -5.29 16.39
CA LEU A 11 46.86 -4.48 16.72
C LEU A 11 46.55 -2.98 16.80
N LEU A 12 45.52 -2.48 16.10
CA LEU A 12 44.98 -1.13 16.26
C LEU A 12 44.25 -0.99 17.60
N PHE A 13 43.54 -2.03 18.03
CA PHE A 13 42.80 -2.08 19.30
C PHE A 13 43.66 -2.29 20.57
N MET A 14 44.96 -2.59 20.43
CA MET A 14 45.88 -2.76 21.58
C MET A 14 46.66 -1.49 21.95
N ALA A 15 46.50 -0.38 21.21
CA ALA A 15 47.15 0.90 21.50
C ALA A 15 46.17 1.85 22.22
N GLY A 16 46.12 1.76 23.56
CA GLY A 16 45.21 2.54 24.41
C GLY A 16 45.20 4.05 24.18
N CYS A 17 44.32 4.50 23.29
CA CYS A 17 43.81 5.85 23.13
C CYS A 17 42.30 5.71 22.94
N GLY A 18 41.50 6.49 23.69
CA GLY A 18 40.04 6.29 23.79
C GLY A 18 39.27 6.33 22.47
N ALA A 19 37.97 6.04 22.55
CA ALA A 19 37.02 5.91 21.43
C ALA A 19 37.37 6.80 20.24
N GLY A 20 37.90 6.19 19.18
CA GLY A 20 38.14 6.87 17.90
C GLY A 20 36.84 6.97 17.11
N THR A 21 36.70 7.99 16.26
CA THR A 21 35.57 8.07 15.31
C THR A 21 36.05 7.58 13.95
N ALA A 22 35.30 6.67 13.33
CA ALA A 22 35.57 6.14 12.01
C ALA A 22 35.56 7.26 10.95
N GLN A 23 36.53 7.22 10.04
CA GLN A 23 36.48 8.06 8.84
C GLN A 23 35.49 7.46 7.85
N VAL A 24 34.72 8.31 7.17
CA VAL A 24 33.78 7.88 6.13
C VAL A 24 34.36 8.27 4.78
N ALA A 25 34.57 7.28 3.90
CA ALA A 25 35.00 7.53 2.54
C ALA A 25 33.82 7.96 1.67
N ASP A 26 34.07 8.86 0.71
CA ASP A 26 33.10 9.29 -0.29
C ASP A 26 33.18 8.41 -1.54
N GLY A 27 32.03 8.05 -2.13
CA GLY A 27 31.97 7.33 -3.40
C GLY A 27 30.63 6.63 -3.63
N PRO A 28 30.33 6.21 -4.87
CA PRO A 28 29.08 5.52 -5.21
C PRO A 28 29.04 4.04 -4.77
N GLY A 29 30.16 3.49 -4.27
CA GLY A 29 30.28 2.06 -4.00
C GLY A 29 30.39 1.21 -5.27
N VAL A 30 30.07 -0.06 -5.13
CA VAL A 30 30.02 -1.07 -6.20
C VAL A 30 28.56 -1.24 -6.65
N ALA A 31 28.35 -1.43 -7.95
CA ALA A 31 27.01 -1.72 -8.47
C ALA A 31 26.62 -3.17 -8.14
N TYR A 32 25.49 -3.34 -7.44
CA TYR A 32 24.89 -4.63 -7.17
C TYR A 32 23.55 -4.77 -7.89
N ALA A 33 23.23 -5.99 -8.31
CA ALA A 33 21.91 -6.37 -8.78
C ALA A 33 21.23 -7.27 -7.74
N LEU A 34 19.95 -7.01 -7.46
CA LEU A 34 19.16 -7.77 -6.52
C LEU A 34 18.38 -8.90 -7.23
N GLU A 35 18.67 -10.14 -6.83
CA GLU A 35 17.91 -11.32 -7.21
C GLU A 35 16.99 -11.72 -6.05
N ARG A 36 15.67 -11.73 -6.27
CA ARG A 36 14.69 -12.13 -5.24
C ARG A 36 14.67 -13.65 -5.10
N MET A 37 14.66 -14.12 -3.86
CA MET A 37 14.57 -15.55 -3.59
C MET A 37 13.09 -15.97 -3.53
N GLU A 38 12.76 -17.15 -4.02
CA GLU A 38 11.46 -17.77 -3.72
C GLU A 38 11.50 -18.36 -2.30
N TYR A 39 10.54 -17.98 -1.45
CA TYR A 39 10.47 -18.43 -0.06
C TYR A 39 9.09 -18.97 0.35
N GLY A 40 8.08 -18.87 -0.54
CA GLY A 40 6.79 -19.57 -0.44
C GLY A 40 6.02 -19.35 0.85
N ALA A 41 6.21 -18.20 1.51
CA ALA A 41 5.57 -17.89 2.78
C ALA A 41 4.91 -16.52 2.78
N ASP A 42 3.90 -16.35 3.63
CA ASP A 42 3.18 -15.06 3.78
C ASP A 42 4.11 -13.96 4.31
N ALA A 43 5.05 -14.32 5.20
CA ALA A 43 6.11 -13.42 5.63
C ALA A 43 7.40 -14.15 6.04
N THR A 44 8.54 -13.47 5.93
CA THR A 44 9.84 -13.93 6.44
C THR A 44 10.34 -13.01 7.56
N GLY A 45 10.48 -13.59 8.76
CA GLY A 45 10.92 -12.88 9.96
C GLY A 45 12.43 -12.71 10.08
N ALA A 46 13.21 -13.70 9.61
CA ALA A 46 14.66 -13.68 9.63
C ALA A 46 15.25 -14.49 8.47
N VAL A 47 16.48 -14.16 8.07
CA VAL A 47 17.26 -14.91 7.09
C VAL A 47 18.72 -14.96 7.53
N PHE A 48 19.40 -16.08 7.32
CA PHE A 48 20.83 -16.23 7.61
C PHE A 48 21.45 -17.31 6.72
N ALA A 49 22.76 -17.21 6.49
CA ALA A 49 23.52 -18.24 5.81
C ALA A 49 24.26 -19.17 6.78
N CYS A 50 24.34 -20.45 6.43
CA CYS A 50 25.17 -21.42 7.11
C CYS A 50 25.80 -22.38 6.10
N GLY A 51 27.08 -22.19 5.82
CA GLY A 51 27.75 -22.87 4.72
C GLY A 51 27.27 -22.32 3.37
N GLU A 52 26.89 -23.21 2.46
CA GLU A 52 26.32 -22.84 1.15
C GLU A 52 24.79 -22.68 1.20
N ASP A 53 24.19 -22.99 2.35
CA ASP A 53 22.74 -22.98 2.53
C ASP A 53 22.25 -21.67 3.14
N ILE A 54 21.08 -21.24 2.68
CA ILE A 54 20.35 -20.10 3.22
C ILE A 54 19.13 -20.62 3.96
N TYR A 55 18.91 -20.11 5.16
CA TYR A 55 17.80 -20.48 6.02
C TYR A 55 16.88 -19.28 6.22
N THR A 56 15.57 -19.49 6.06
CA THR A 56 14.53 -18.50 6.31
C THR A 56 13.65 -18.94 7.47
N VAL A 57 13.28 -17.98 8.32
CA VAL A 57 12.23 -18.14 9.32
C VAL A 57 10.94 -17.63 8.70
N ASN A 58 10.06 -18.56 8.36
CA ASN A 58 8.81 -18.31 7.65
C ASN A 58 7.64 -18.24 8.65
N MET A 59 6.69 -17.36 8.37
CA MET A 59 5.39 -17.27 9.03
C MET A 59 4.31 -17.40 7.96
N ASN A 60 3.36 -18.31 8.18
CA ASN A 60 2.22 -18.56 7.32
C ASN A 60 0.92 -18.48 8.12
N PHE A 61 -0.18 -18.12 7.46
CA PHE A 61 -1.51 -18.24 8.05
C PHE A 61 -2.08 -19.63 7.75
N GLY A 62 -2.38 -20.38 8.82
CA GLY A 62 -3.12 -21.62 8.75
C GLY A 62 -4.55 -21.40 8.24
N ALA A 63 -5.24 -22.48 7.86
CA ALA A 63 -6.59 -22.41 7.30
C ALA A 63 -7.64 -21.83 8.28
N ASP A 64 -7.33 -21.82 9.59
CA ASP A 64 -8.12 -21.22 10.67
C ASP A 64 -7.68 -19.79 11.02
N GLY A 65 -6.69 -19.23 10.30
CA GLY A 65 -6.11 -17.91 10.54
C GLY A 65 -5.03 -17.86 11.61
N ALA A 66 -4.63 -18.99 12.19
CA ALA A 66 -3.52 -19.05 13.14
C ALA A 66 -2.18 -18.77 12.44
N GLN A 67 -1.24 -18.12 13.13
CA GLN A 67 0.12 -17.93 12.61
C GLN A 67 0.96 -19.16 12.89
N GLU A 68 1.52 -19.75 11.84
CA GLU A 68 2.37 -20.93 11.90
C GLU A 68 3.79 -20.58 11.49
N TYR A 69 4.77 -20.94 12.34
CA TYR A 69 6.18 -20.61 12.14
C TYR A 69 7.00 -21.83 11.77
N SER A 70 7.91 -21.66 10.82
CA SER A 70 8.81 -22.72 10.37
C SER A 70 10.21 -22.20 10.03
N LEU A 71 11.19 -23.09 10.11
CA LEU A 71 12.54 -22.88 9.59
C LEU A 71 12.68 -23.66 8.29
N VAL A 72 12.99 -22.96 7.21
CA VAL A 72 13.09 -23.53 5.86
C VAL A 72 14.49 -23.31 5.30
N ARG A 73 15.04 -24.33 4.66
CA ARG A 73 16.35 -24.32 3.99
C ARG A 73 16.15 -24.16 2.49
N ASN A 74 16.84 -23.19 1.89
CA ASN A 74 16.86 -22.92 0.46
C ASN A 74 15.46 -22.83 -0.17
N GLY A 75 14.51 -22.17 0.51
CA GLY A 75 13.16 -21.90 0.03
C GLY A 75 12.16 -23.06 0.04
N ALA A 76 12.61 -24.32 0.18
CA ALA A 76 11.71 -25.49 0.10
C ALA A 76 12.00 -26.63 1.09
N GLY A 77 13.20 -26.69 1.68
CA GLY A 77 13.57 -27.75 2.61
C GLY A 77 13.12 -27.45 4.02
N LEU A 78 11.92 -27.87 4.42
CA LEU A 78 11.46 -27.72 5.81
C LEU A 78 12.44 -28.40 6.79
N VAL A 79 12.94 -27.64 7.76
CA VAL A 79 13.89 -28.09 8.78
C VAL A 79 13.20 -28.24 10.13
N TYR A 80 12.31 -27.31 10.47
CA TYR A 80 11.63 -27.29 11.76
C TYR A 80 10.26 -26.62 11.65
N GLU A 81 9.25 -27.21 12.31
CA GLU A 81 7.93 -26.62 12.50
C GLU A 81 7.76 -26.26 13.97
N ALA A 82 7.51 -24.98 14.25
CA ALA A 82 7.23 -24.49 15.59
C ALA A 82 5.72 -24.43 15.89
N GLY A 83 4.87 -24.58 14.87
CA GLY A 83 3.42 -24.39 15.01
C GLY A 83 3.10 -22.94 15.36
N ASP A 84 2.30 -22.73 16.40
CA ASP A 84 1.85 -21.40 16.86
C ASP A 84 2.89 -20.60 17.65
N SER A 85 4.06 -21.19 17.92
CA SER A 85 5.11 -20.57 18.70
C SER A 85 6.11 -19.83 17.81
N ALA A 86 6.26 -18.53 18.06
CA ALA A 86 7.05 -17.66 17.21
C ALA A 86 8.55 -17.96 17.34
N ILE A 87 9.20 -18.24 16.20
CA ILE A 87 10.66 -18.30 16.10
C ILE A 87 11.18 -16.86 16.02
N ARG A 88 11.80 -16.39 17.10
CA ARG A 88 12.26 -14.99 17.22
C ARG A 88 13.68 -14.78 16.72
N LEU A 89 14.54 -15.74 16.94
CA LEU A 89 15.96 -15.70 16.60
C LEU A 89 16.35 -17.05 16.01
N ALA A 90 17.24 -17.06 15.02
CA ALA A 90 17.84 -18.27 14.49
C ALA A 90 19.23 -17.99 13.92
N CYS A 91 20.16 -18.92 14.07
CA CYS A 91 21.50 -18.83 13.50
C CYS A 91 22.10 -20.23 13.24
N GLY A 92 23.13 -20.28 12.40
CA GLY A 92 23.84 -21.52 12.05
C GLY A 92 25.28 -21.54 12.55
N GLY A 93 25.68 -22.65 13.16
CA GLY A 93 27.04 -22.95 13.59
C GLY A 93 27.68 -24.09 12.79
N ALA A 94 28.90 -24.48 13.15
CA ALA A 94 29.64 -25.51 12.43
C ALA A 94 29.05 -26.92 12.58
N SER A 95 28.35 -27.20 13.70
CA SER A 95 27.80 -28.52 14.04
C SER A 95 26.26 -28.61 14.00
N GLY A 96 25.57 -27.50 13.74
CA GLY A 96 24.11 -27.47 13.68
C GLY A 96 23.52 -26.07 13.68
N LEU A 97 22.21 -26.02 13.88
CA LEU A 97 21.41 -24.79 13.89
C LEU A 97 20.92 -24.51 15.31
N TRP A 98 20.73 -23.24 15.62
CA TRP A 98 20.11 -22.80 16.86
C TRP A 98 18.94 -21.89 16.56
N LEU A 99 17.85 -22.05 17.29
CA LEU A 99 16.67 -21.18 17.21
C LEU A 99 16.09 -20.90 18.60
N SER A 100 15.42 -19.76 18.74
CA SER A 100 14.61 -19.41 19.91
C SER A 100 13.14 -19.48 19.55
N ASP A 101 12.43 -20.36 20.24
CA ASP A 101 11.01 -20.64 20.04
C ASP A 101 10.30 -20.59 21.39
N GLY A 102 9.36 -19.64 21.57
CA GLY A 102 8.61 -19.50 22.82
C GLY A 102 9.46 -19.14 24.05
N GLY A 103 10.69 -18.63 23.86
CA GLY A 103 11.65 -18.35 24.94
C GLY A 103 12.58 -19.54 25.28
N THR A 104 12.42 -20.67 24.61
CA THR A 104 13.29 -21.85 24.72
C THR A 104 14.31 -21.83 23.58
N LEU A 105 15.59 -22.01 23.90
CA LEU A 105 16.64 -22.22 22.90
C LEU A 105 16.68 -23.69 22.51
N ARG A 106 16.64 -23.96 21.20
CA ARG A 106 16.71 -25.30 20.63
C ARG A 106 17.93 -25.42 19.75
N GLN A 107 18.68 -26.50 19.92
CA GLN A 107 19.72 -26.90 18.98
C GLN A 107 19.19 -27.98 18.08
N LEU A 108 19.35 -27.81 16.77
CA LEU A 108 18.94 -28.76 15.75
C LEU A 108 20.15 -29.25 14.97
N SER A 109 20.10 -30.49 14.50
CA SER A 109 20.95 -30.93 13.40
C SER A 109 20.53 -30.25 12.10
N PHE A 110 21.39 -30.27 11.08
CA PHE A 110 21.03 -29.75 9.74
C PHE A 110 19.88 -30.52 9.06
N ALA A 111 19.54 -31.70 9.59
CA ALA A 111 18.39 -32.50 9.15
C ALA A 111 17.11 -32.19 9.94
N GLY A 112 17.13 -31.25 10.88
CA GLY A 112 15.98 -30.87 11.70
C GLY A 112 15.79 -31.69 12.98
N GLU A 113 16.71 -32.61 13.30
CA GLU A 113 16.60 -33.38 14.54
C GLU A 113 16.97 -32.50 15.75
N GLN A 114 16.08 -32.40 16.73
CA GLN A 114 16.37 -31.66 17.96
C GLN A 114 17.42 -32.40 18.80
N LEU A 115 18.57 -31.75 19.01
CA LEU A 115 19.70 -32.28 19.77
C LEU A 115 19.67 -31.83 21.23
N LEU A 116 19.25 -30.58 21.47
CA LEU A 116 19.23 -29.97 22.80
C LEU A 116 18.08 -28.97 22.92
N SER A 117 17.62 -28.77 24.16
CA SER A 117 16.62 -27.76 24.52
C SER A 117 17.02 -27.12 25.85
N LEU A 118 17.06 -25.78 25.90
CA LEU A 118 17.45 -24.99 27.07
C LEU A 118 16.41 -23.91 27.34
N GLU A 119 15.89 -23.85 28.56
CA GLU A 119 15.00 -22.78 29.02
C GLU A 119 15.81 -21.50 29.32
N LEU A 120 16.18 -20.80 28.25
CA LEU A 120 17.08 -19.66 28.31
C LEU A 120 16.61 -18.57 27.34
N PRO A 121 15.70 -17.66 27.76
CA PRO A 121 15.32 -16.52 26.94
C PRO A 121 16.53 -15.62 26.66
N CYS A 122 16.59 -15.02 25.47
CA CYS A 122 17.69 -14.15 25.08
C CYS A 122 17.21 -12.98 24.23
N ASP A 123 17.99 -11.89 24.30
CA ASP A 123 17.73 -10.66 23.57
C ASP A 123 18.28 -10.76 22.14
N ASP A 124 19.41 -11.45 21.99
CA ASP A 124 20.10 -11.70 20.72
C ASP A 124 20.96 -12.97 20.82
N MET A 125 21.28 -13.59 19.67
CA MET A 125 22.19 -14.74 19.63
C MET A 125 22.87 -14.92 18.28
N LEU A 126 24.07 -15.48 18.30
CA LEU A 126 24.79 -15.89 17.08
C LEU A 126 25.68 -17.09 17.34
N CYS A 127 26.03 -17.80 16.26
CA CYS A 127 27.04 -18.85 16.30
C CYS A 127 28.35 -18.37 15.67
N LEU A 128 29.47 -18.78 16.28
CA LEU A 128 30.80 -18.65 15.72
C LEU A 128 31.55 -19.96 15.95
N GLY A 129 31.76 -20.73 14.87
CA GLY A 129 32.24 -22.10 14.98
C GLY A 129 31.22 -23.00 15.69
N ASP A 130 31.68 -23.72 16.72
CA ASP A 130 30.83 -24.59 17.56
C ASP A 130 30.30 -23.90 18.83
N GLU A 131 30.58 -22.60 19.00
CA GLU A 131 30.16 -21.83 20.17
C GLU A 131 28.92 -20.98 19.84
N LEU A 132 27.96 -20.98 20.76
CA LEU A 132 26.77 -20.11 20.72
C LEU A 132 26.98 -18.94 21.67
N TYR A 133 26.84 -17.72 21.15
CA TYR A 133 26.88 -16.50 21.93
C TYR A 133 25.45 -16.05 22.17
N VAL A 134 25.07 -15.89 23.44
CA VAL A 134 23.72 -15.54 23.87
C VAL A 134 23.78 -14.24 24.66
N LEU A 135 23.10 -13.20 24.17
CA LEU A 135 23.01 -11.92 24.85
C LEU A 135 21.77 -11.86 25.74
N ARG A 136 21.95 -11.48 27.01
CA ARG A 136 20.89 -11.34 28.00
C ARG A 136 21.18 -10.21 28.97
N GLY A 137 20.33 -9.18 29.00
CA GLY A 137 20.38 -8.13 30.02
C GLY A 137 21.77 -7.47 30.13
N GLY A 138 22.40 -7.21 28.98
CA GLY A 138 23.73 -6.58 28.89
C GLY A 138 24.91 -7.50 29.23
N ARG A 139 24.72 -8.82 29.21
CA ARG A 139 25.77 -9.81 29.37
C ARG A 139 25.71 -10.83 28.23
N VAL A 140 26.86 -11.11 27.61
CA VAL A 140 27.01 -12.18 26.63
C VAL A 140 27.50 -13.44 27.33
N GLU A 141 26.76 -14.53 27.24
CA GLU A 141 27.18 -15.86 27.69
C GLU A 141 27.54 -16.72 26.48
N VAL A 142 28.70 -17.37 26.53
CA VAL A 142 29.18 -18.27 25.48
C VAL A 142 28.93 -19.70 25.92
N LEU A 143 28.14 -20.43 25.14
CA LEU A 143 27.77 -21.82 25.37
C LEU A 143 28.48 -22.74 24.38
N GLY A 144 28.91 -23.90 24.86
CA GLY A 144 29.40 -24.99 24.02
C GLY A 144 28.27 -25.78 23.38
N SER A 145 28.63 -26.75 22.52
CA SER A 145 27.67 -27.57 21.79
C SER A 145 26.77 -28.46 22.68
N GLY A 146 27.13 -28.66 23.95
CA GLY A 146 26.30 -29.36 24.94
C GLY A 146 25.45 -28.45 25.82
N GLY A 147 25.44 -27.15 25.56
CA GLY A 147 24.74 -26.13 26.36
C GLY A 147 25.47 -25.72 27.65
N GLU A 148 26.70 -26.20 27.86
CA GLU A 148 27.52 -25.79 28.98
C GLU A 148 28.05 -24.36 28.81
N ALA A 149 27.99 -23.56 29.86
CA ALA A 149 28.57 -22.22 29.86
C ALA A 149 30.10 -22.30 29.88
N LEU A 150 30.74 -21.69 28.88
CA LEU A 150 32.18 -21.65 28.71
C LEU A 150 32.78 -20.37 29.28
N ARG A 151 32.21 -19.22 28.93
CA ARG A 151 32.68 -17.89 29.33
C ARG A 151 31.56 -16.86 29.27
N GLY A 152 31.75 -15.70 29.89
CA GLY A 152 30.79 -14.60 29.85
C GLY A 152 31.45 -13.23 29.93
N PHE A 153 30.80 -12.25 29.30
CA PHE A 153 31.30 -10.89 29.11
C PHE A 153 30.21 -9.89 29.47
N ASP A 154 30.53 -8.89 30.29
CA ASP A 154 29.63 -7.78 30.57
C ASP A 154 29.80 -6.72 29.47
N VAL A 155 28.72 -6.40 28.76
CA VAL A 155 28.74 -5.53 27.56
C VAL A 155 27.84 -4.29 27.69
N GLY A 156 27.07 -4.19 28.78
CA GLY A 156 26.18 -3.06 29.04
C GLY A 156 24.78 -3.25 28.46
N GLU A 157 23.79 -2.57 29.05
CA GLU A 157 22.40 -2.63 28.59
C GLU A 157 22.24 -1.95 27.23
N GLY A 158 21.36 -2.49 26.39
CA GLY A 158 21.12 -1.97 25.03
C GLY A 158 22.17 -2.37 23.99
N ALA A 159 23.12 -3.23 24.37
CA ALA A 159 24.04 -3.85 23.41
C ALA A 159 23.31 -4.75 22.40
N GLY A 160 23.88 -4.89 21.22
CA GLY A 160 23.63 -5.97 20.26
C GLY A 160 24.92 -6.73 19.97
N ILE A 161 24.83 -7.91 19.34
CA ILE A 161 26.00 -8.69 18.93
C ILE A 161 25.97 -9.04 17.44
N VAL A 162 27.12 -8.96 16.79
CA VAL A 162 27.24 -9.22 15.34
C VAL A 162 28.42 -10.15 15.07
N ARG A 163 28.23 -11.12 14.16
CA ARG A 163 29.28 -12.04 13.74
C ARG A 163 30.16 -11.36 12.70
N GLY A 164 31.40 -11.06 13.07
CA GLY A 164 32.38 -10.48 12.16
C GLY A 164 32.85 -11.49 11.11
N GLY A 165 33.02 -11.03 9.88
CA GLY A 165 33.57 -11.86 8.80
C GLY A 165 35.05 -12.23 8.97
N ASP A 166 35.73 -11.60 9.92
CA ASP A 166 37.09 -11.92 10.38
C ASP A 166 37.15 -13.03 11.45
N GLY A 167 36.00 -13.56 11.85
CA GLY A 167 35.91 -14.60 12.87
C GLY A 167 35.95 -14.07 14.31
N HIS A 168 35.61 -12.80 14.52
CA HIS A 168 35.36 -12.23 15.85
C HIS A 168 33.87 -11.94 16.08
N VAL A 169 33.47 -11.85 17.34
CA VAL A 169 32.15 -11.32 17.72
C VAL A 169 32.31 -9.85 18.05
N TYR A 170 31.46 -9.00 17.49
CA TYR A 170 31.44 -7.57 17.75
C TYR A 170 30.25 -7.24 18.65
N VAL A 171 30.47 -6.30 19.55
CA VAL A 171 29.41 -5.64 20.32
C VAL A 171 29.05 -4.35 19.59
N THR A 172 27.76 -4.02 19.55
CA THR A 172 27.25 -2.74 19.05
C THR A 172 26.42 -2.04 20.10
N LEU A 173 26.65 -0.75 20.32
CA LEU A 173 25.91 0.08 21.28
C LEU A 173 25.45 1.38 20.61
N PRO A 174 24.29 1.95 20.99
CA PRO A 174 23.90 3.28 20.55
C PRO A 174 24.92 4.34 20.99
N ALA A 175 25.29 5.24 20.08
CA ALA A 175 26.13 6.41 20.36
C ALA A 175 25.35 7.71 20.08
N ASP A 176 25.88 8.85 20.55
CA ASP A 176 25.28 10.18 20.27
C ASP A 176 25.18 10.46 18.76
N ASP A 177 26.12 9.94 17.97
CA ASP A 177 26.14 10.00 16.51
C ASP A 177 26.38 8.61 15.93
N GLY A 178 25.29 7.85 15.71
CA GLY A 178 25.32 6.52 15.10
C GLY A 178 25.51 5.38 16.09
N LEU A 179 26.48 4.49 15.82
CA LEU A 179 26.76 3.29 16.62
C LEU A 179 28.20 3.27 17.12
N GLU A 180 28.41 2.80 18.35
CA GLU A 180 29.72 2.39 18.84
C GLU A 180 29.89 0.88 18.66
N THR A 181 31.08 0.43 18.25
CA THR A 181 31.38 -1.00 18.15
C THR A 181 32.78 -1.36 18.63
N TYR A 182 32.94 -2.59 19.15
CA TYR A 182 34.23 -3.16 19.53
C TYR A 182 34.21 -4.69 19.45
N PRO A 183 35.36 -5.36 19.24
CA PRO A 183 35.46 -6.81 19.37
C PRO A 183 35.20 -7.25 20.82
N LEU A 184 34.28 -8.19 21.02
CA LEU A 184 33.82 -8.66 22.33
C LEU A 184 34.97 -9.07 23.26
N GLU A 185 35.96 -9.81 22.74
CA GLU A 185 37.10 -10.26 23.54
C GLU A 185 38.13 -9.16 23.84
N ALA A 186 38.15 -8.07 23.06
CA ALA A 186 39.01 -6.92 23.30
C ALA A 186 38.40 -5.96 24.35
N GLY A 187 37.06 -5.93 24.47
CA GLY A 187 36.32 -5.09 25.39
C GLY A 187 36.19 -3.63 24.93
N ASP A 188 35.47 -2.83 25.70
CA ASP A 188 35.11 -1.43 25.40
C ASP A 188 36.31 -0.49 25.21
N SER A 189 37.47 -0.82 25.78
CA SER A 189 38.72 -0.07 25.56
C SER A 189 39.17 -0.03 24.10
N ALA A 190 38.63 -0.93 23.28
CA ALA A 190 38.84 -1.07 21.86
C ALA A 190 37.64 -0.53 21.05
N SER A 191 36.93 0.49 21.53
CA SER A 191 35.75 0.99 20.82
C SER A 191 36.05 2.00 19.71
N ILE A 192 35.19 1.95 18.69
CA ILE A 192 35.13 2.91 17.60
C ILE A 192 33.69 3.39 17.39
N VAL A 193 33.52 4.69 17.21
CA VAL A 193 32.23 5.32 16.85
C VAL A 193 32.08 5.34 15.34
N LEU A 194 30.99 4.79 14.85
CA LEU A 194 30.56 4.73 13.46
C LEU A 194 29.49 5.82 13.23
N PRO A 195 29.86 7.00 12.71
CA PRO A 195 28.99 8.16 12.65
C PRO A 195 27.79 7.90 11.72
N GLN A 196 26.59 8.25 12.19
CA GLN A 196 25.32 8.10 11.46
C GLN A 196 24.97 6.67 11.01
N VAL A 197 25.71 5.65 11.45
CA VAL A 197 25.35 4.26 11.20
C VAL A 197 24.17 3.89 12.08
N THR A 198 23.14 3.28 11.49
CA THR A 198 21.90 2.89 12.21
C THR A 198 21.84 1.41 12.54
N ALA A 199 22.58 0.57 11.80
CA ALA A 199 22.66 -0.87 12.03
C ALA A 199 24.00 -1.42 11.52
N ALA A 200 24.47 -2.50 12.14
CA ALA A 200 25.61 -3.29 11.67
C ALA A 200 25.21 -4.75 11.48
N TYR A 201 25.80 -5.39 10.48
CA TYR A 201 25.45 -6.74 10.06
C TYR A 201 26.72 -7.58 9.79
N PRO A 202 26.59 -8.92 9.74
CA PRO A 202 27.72 -9.79 9.43
C PRO A 202 28.38 -9.45 8.10
N GLY A 203 29.69 -9.15 8.16
CA GLY A 203 30.49 -8.79 7.01
C GLY A 203 31.38 -9.90 6.47
N SER A 204 32.32 -9.51 5.61
CA SER A 204 33.28 -10.39 4.96
C SER A 204 34.63 -10.39 5.69
N ALA A 205 35.57 -11.22 5.23
CA ALA A 205 36.94 -11.20 5.77
C ALA A 205 37.69 -9.89 5.46
N GLU A 206 37.25 -9.14 4.44
CA GLU A 206 37.80 -7.83 4.09
C GLU A 206 37.15 -6.71 4.89
N TYR A 207 35.83 -6.78 5.04
CA TYR A 207 35.03 -5.84 5.83
C TYR A 207 34.32 -6.60 6.94
N PRO A 208 34.89 -6.70 8.17
CA PRO A 208 34.31 -7.53 9.23
C PRO A 208 32.84 -7.25 9.51
N LEU A 209 32.40 -6.00 9.35
CA LEU A 209 31.02 -5.57 9.49
C LEU A 209 30.53 -4.87 8.22
N LEU A 210 29.28 -5.13 7.86
CA LEU A 210 28.50 -4.26 6.98
C LEU A 210 27.75 -3.24 7.83
N CYS A 211 27.70 -1.98 7.42
CA CYS A 211 27.14 -0.88 8.20
C CYS A 211 26.12 -0.11 7.36
N LEU A 212 24.88 0.01 7.85
CA LEU A 212 23.83 0.79 7.20
C LEU A 212 23.91 2.25 7.62
N ARG A 213 24.03 3.14 6.65
CA ARG A 213 24.10 4.59 6.86
C ARG A 213 23.36 5.32 5.74
N GLY A 214 22.24 5.95 6.09
CA GLY A 214 21.50 6.85 5.19
C GLY A 214 21.05 6.20 3.88
N GLY A 215 20.58 4.95 3.90
CA GLY A 215 20.16 4.20 2.71
C GLY A 215 21.29 3.50 1.95
N MET A 216 22.55 3.70 2.34
CA MET A 216 23.71 3.05 1.73
C MET A 216 24.36 2.04 2.69
N LEU A 217 24.85 0.94 2.14
CA LEU A 217 25.64 -0.06 2.84
C LEU A 217 27.13 0.27 2.73
N TYR A 218 27.83 0.26 3.86
CA TYR A 218 29.27 0.46 3.97
C TYR A 218 29.95 -0.80 4.52
N GLY A 219 31.22 -1.01 4.19
CA GLY A 219 32.09 -1.98 4.83
C GLY A 219 32.99 -1.29 5.84
N LEU A 220 33.05 -1.82 7.07
CA LEU A 220 34.05 -1.39 8.04
C LEU A 220 35.38 -2.07 7.71
N ASP A 221 36.41 -1.32 7.35
CA ASP A 221 37.70 -1.87 6.93
C ASP A 221 38.66 -2.17 8.10
N ALA A 222 39.82 -2.74 7.77
CA ALA A 222 40.88 -3.05 8.74
C ALA A 222 41.55 -1.81 9.39
N ALA A 223 41.28 -0.61 8.90
CA ALA A 223 41.78 0.65 9.46
C ALA A 223 40.74 1.35 10.35
N GLY A 224 39.52 0.80 10.45
CA GLY A 224 38.41 1.42 11.18
C GLY A 224 37.72 2.53 10.36
N ALA A 225 37.82 2.51 9.04
CA ALA A 225 37.11 3.41 8.14
C ALA A 225 35.88 2.72 7.52
N LEU A 226 34.87 3.52 7.20
CA LEU A 226 33.67 3.09 6.48
C LEU A 226 33.87 3.34 4.98
N GLU A 227 33.92 2.26 4.20
CA GLU A 227 34.01 2.30 2.74
C GLU A 227 32.64 2.04 2.11
N PRO A 228 32.17 2.85 1.15
CA PRO A 228 30.87 2.65 0.52
C PRO A 228 30.85 1.37 -0.31
N LEU A 229 29.82 0.54 -0.14
CA LEU A 229 29.65 -0.73 -0.85
C LEU A 229 28.47 -0.72 -1.81
N ALA A 230 27.26 -0.35 -1.36
CA ALA A 230 26.07 -0.43 -2.19
C ALA A 230 25.05 0.65 -1.82
N ASP A 231 24.54 1.35 -2.82
CA ASP A 231 23.33 2.16 -2.65
C ASP A 231 22.10 1.25 -2.71
N LEU A 232 21.39 1.10 -1.59
CA LEU A 232 20.30 0.15 -1.48
C LEU A 232 19.08 0.58 -2.30
N ASP A 233 18.88 1.88 -2.48
CA ASP A 233 17.78 2.40 -3.30
C ASP A 233 18.04 2.10 -4.78
N GLU A 234 19.28 2.26 -5.26
CA GLU A 234 19.67 1.87 -6.62
C GLU A 234 19.57 0.34 -6.84
N CYS A 235 19.81 -0.45 -5.80
CA CYS A 235 19.69 -1.90 -5.85
C CYS A 235 18.24 -2.41 -5.74
N GLY A 236 17.26 -1.54 -5.47
CA GLY A 236 15.86 -1.93 -5.27
C GLY A 236 15.59 -2.64 -3.93
N VAL A 237 16.43 -2.41 -2.91
CA VAL A 237 16.28 -2.95 -1.56
C VAL A 237 15.47 -1.97 -0.70
N MET A 238 14.32 -2.41 -0.19
CA MET A 238 13.34 -1.53 0.46
C MET A 238 13.25 -1.73 1.98
N GLY A 239 13.87 -0.84 2.74
CA GLY A 239 13.83 -0.90 4.21
C GLY A 239 14.52 -2.15 4.74
N LEU A 240 15.83 -2.22 4.51
CA LEU A 240 16.70 -3.32 4.93
C LEU A 240 16.47 -3.69 6.41
N ARG A 241 16.14 -4.96 6.65
CA ARG A 241 15.98 -5.55 7.99
C ARG A 241 17.22 -6.37 8.39
N CYS A 242 17.76 -7.15 7.46
CA CYS A 242 18.95 -7.98 7.68
C CYS A 242 19.87 -7.91 6.45
N ALA A 243 21.18 -7.97 6.67
CA ALA A 243 22.17 -8.24 5.63
C ALA A 243 23.19 -9.27 6.12
N GLU A 244 23.84 -10.00 5.22
CA GLU A 244 24.95 -10.90 5.54
C GLU A 244 25.85 -11.05 4.31
N ALA A 245 27.14 -10.74 4.44
CA ALA A 245 28.10 -11.01 3.36
C ALA A 245 28.38 -12.52 3.25
N LEU A 246 28.27 -13.04 2.03
CA LEU A 246 28.51 -14.45 1.72
C LEU A 246 29.94 -14.68 1.25
N GLY A 247 30.41 -15.92 1.39
CA GLY A 247 31.80 -16.31 1.03
C GLY A 247 32.14 -16.21 -0.45
N ASP A 248 31.14 -16.07 -1.32
CA ASP A 248 31.27 -15.90 -2.77
C ASP A 248 31.19 -14.44 -3.24
N GLY A 249 31.11 -13.48 -2.31
CA GLY A 249 31.05 -12.05 -2.60
C GLY A 249 29.63 -11.49 -2.76
N ARG A 250 28.60 -12.33 -2.70
CA ARG A 250 27.20 -11.85 -2.65
C ARG A 250 26.85 -11.32 -1.27
N ILE A 251 25.80 -10.52 -1.19
CA ILE A 251 25.21 -10.06 0.08
C ILE A 251 23.78 -10.56 0.15
N LEU A 252 23.52 -11.43 1.12
CA LEU A 252 22.16 -11.85 1.47
C LEU A 252 21.47 -10.69 2.17
N VAL A 253 20.24 -10.36 1.75
CA VAL A 253 19.43 -9.30 2.33
C VAL A 253 18.04 -9.80 2.68
N LEU A 254 17.41 -9.18 3.67
CA LEU A 254 15.99 -9.27 3.96
C LEU A 254 15.45 -7.85 4.08
N ASP A 255 14.46 -7.52 3.27
CA ASP A 255 13.81 -6.21 3.27
C ASP A 255 12.28 -6.35 3.41
N ARG A 256 11.52 -5.28 3.15
CA ARG A 256 10.05 -5.32 3.22
C ARG A 256 9.41 -6.34 2.28
N LEU A 257 10.01 -6.58 1.12
CA LEU A 257 9.47 -7.47 0.08
C LEU A 257 9.93 -8.92 0.24
N GLY A 258 10.91 -9.19 1.10
CA GLY A 258 11.38 -10.54 1.40
C GLY A 258 12.89 -10.74 1.21
N PRO A 259 13.38 -11.98 1.34
CA PRO A 259 14.79 -12.29 1.15
C PRO A 259 15.25 -12.11 -0.31
N GLY A 260 16.49 -11.68 -0.48
CA GLY A 260 17.13 -11.53 -1.78
C GLY A 260 18.66 -11.61 -1.70
N LEU A 261 19.31 -11.70 -2.85
CA LEU A 261 20.75 -11.77 -2.99
C LEU A 261 21.24 -10.63 -3.86
N LEU A 262 22.10 -9.79 -3.30
CA LEU A 262 22.85 -8.80 -4.05
C LEU A 262 24.10 -9.46 -4.63
N SER A 263 24.25 -9.39 -5.95
CA SER A 263 25.44 -9.85 -6.66
C SER A 263 26.11 -8.68 -7.36
N GLU A 264 27.43 -8.58 -7.29
CA GLU A 264 28.16 -7.55 -8.04
C GLU A 264 27.83 -7.68 -9.53
N HIS A 265 27.48 -6.55 -10.14
CA HIS A 265 27.17 -6.46 -11.55
C HIS A 265 28.10 -5.43 -12.20
N GLU A 266 28.65 -5.75 -13.37
CA GLU A 266 29.27 -4.70 -14.18
C GLU A 266 28.16 -3.71 -14.52
N ALA A 267 28.27 -2.47 -14.03
CA ALA A 267 27.35 -1.39 -14.37
C ALA A 267 27.05 -1.48 -15.87
N ALA A 268 25.79 -1.74 -16.23
CA ALA A 268 25.41 -2.01 -17.59
C ALA A 268 26.00 -0.92 -18.49
N SER A 269 26.72 -1.32 -19.54
CA SER A 269 27.04 -0.37 -20.62
C SER A 269 25.73 0.27 -21.06
N PRO A 270 25.67 1.60 -21.31
CA PRO A 270 24.43 2.27 -21.57
C PRO A 270 23.78 1.64 -22.81
N GLY A 271 22.81 0.75 -22.59
CA GLY A 271 21.69 0.55 -23.49
C GLY A 271 20.97 1.89 -23.64
N ALA A 272 20.06 1.99 -24.61
CA ALA A 272 19.21 3.18 -24.71
C ALA A 272 18.68 3.52 -23.31
N GLU A 273 18.92 4.76 -22.84
CA GLU A 273 18.44 5.18 -21.53
C GLU A 273 16.94 4.84 -21.45
N PRO A 274 16.50 4.13 -20.40
CA PRO A 274 15.11 3.75 -20.29
C PRO A 274 14.25 5.02 -20.29
N ALA A 275 13.12 4.94 -21.00
CA ALA A 275 12.19 6.04 -21.12
C ALA A 275 11.68 6.42 -19.71
N THR A 276 11.92 7.66 -19.28
CA THR A 276 11.49 8.10 -17.94
C THR A 276 10.15 8.80 -18.05
N LEU A 277 9.12 8.19 -17.48
CA LEU A 277 7.79 8.78 -17.35
C LEU A 277 7.67 9.52 -16.02
N ARG A 278 7.09 10.71 -16.05
CA ARG A 278 6.77 11.48 -14.84
C ARG A 278 5.30 11.32 -14.52
N LEU A 279 5.00 10.77 -13.33
CA LEU A 279 3.66 10.70 -12.78
C LEU A 279 3.49 11.82 -11.74
N GLY A 280 2.68 12.84 -12.05
CA GLY A 280 2.38 13.91 -11.12
C GLY A 280 1.26 13.53 -10.15
N THR A 281 1.42 13.86 -8.86
CA THR A 281 0.41 13.63 -7.83
C THR A 281 0.17 14.87 -6.96
N VAL A 282 -0.99 14.93 -6.31
CA VAL A 282 -1.38 16.00 -5.38
C VAL A 282 -1.93 15.40 -4.10
N GLY A 283 -1.02 15.05 -3.17
CA GLY A 283 -1.38 14.58 -1.83
C GLY A 283 -1.83 13.12 -1.75
N ASP A 284 -1.69 12.37 -2.84
CA ASP A 284 -1.96 10.92 -2.93
C ASP A 284 -0.79 10.26 -3.71
N SER A 285 -0.69 8.93 -3.69
CA SER A 285 0.46 8.22 -4.25
C SER A 285 0.12 6.84 -4.81
N LEU A 286 0.82 6.44 -5.87
CA LEU A 286 0.78 5.09 -6.42
C LEU A 286 2.12 4.37 -6.20
N SER A 287 2.88 4.73 -5.17
CA SER A 287 4.26 4.28 -4.99
C SER A 287 4.42 2.76 -5.11
N SER A 288 3.56 1.96 -4.47
CA SER A 288 3.63 0.49 -4.54
C SER A 288 3.40 -0.06 -5.96
N ILE A 289 2.49 0.56 -6.73
CA ILE A 289 2.21 0.17 -8.11
C ILE A 289 3.37 0.60 -9.02
N VAL A 290 3.88 1.82 -8.84
CA VAL A 290 5.03 2.36 -9.56
C VAL A 290 6.28 1.52 -9.31
N GLU A 291 6.52 1.14 -8.06
CA GLU A 291 7.61 0.24 -7.65
C GLU A 291 7.47 -1.14 -8.31
N GLY A 292 6.28 -1.73 -8.26
CA GLY A 292 6.01 -3.03 -8.89
C GLY A 292 6.20 -2.99 -10.41
N PHE A 293 5.79 -1.91 -11.08
CA PHE A 293 6.03 -1.71 -12.51
C PHE A 293 7.53 -1.60 -12.81
N ASN A 294 8.23 -0.72 -12.11
CA ASN A 294 9.66 -0.48 -12.32
C ASN A 294 10.51 -1.73 -12.06
N ALA A 295 10.10 -2.60 -11.13
CA ALA A 295 10.77 -3.86 -10.86
C ALA A 295 10.65 -4.88 -12.01
N ARG A 296 9.64 -4.76 -12.88
CA ARG A 296 9.36 -5.69 -13.99
C ARG A 296 9.66 -5.09 -15.36
N SER A 297 9.80 -3.78 -15.45
CA SER A 297 10.02 -3.03 -16.69
C SER A 297 11.51 -2.90 -16.99
N GLU A 298 11.94 -3.40 -18.15
CA GLU A 298 13.34 -3.28 -18.60
C GLU A 298 13.59 -2.01 -19.45
N GLY A 299 12.54 -1.31 -19.90
CA GLY A 299 12.63 -0.22 -20.88
C GLY A 299 12.00 1.12 -20.47
N VAL A 300 11.21 1.13 -19.40
CA VAL A 300 10.49 2.30 -18.90
C VAL A 300 10.66 2.42 -17.39
N VAL A 301 10.94 3.62 -16.90
CA VAL A 301 10.96 3.93 -15.47
C VAL A 301 9.94 5.02 -15.19
N VAL A 302 9.01 4.77 -14.26
CA VAL A 302 8.07 5.77 -13.78
C VAL A 302 8.63 6.44 -12.53
N ARG A 303 8.64 7.77 -12.51
CA ARG A 303 9.04 8.59 -11.37
C ARG A 303 7.85 9.41 -10.90
N GLU A 304 7.43 9.19 -9.66
CA GLU A 304 6.38 9.97 -9.04
C GLU A 304 6.89 11.35 -8.60
N THR A 305 6.09 12.39 -8.80
CA THR A 305 6.35 13.76 -8.36
C THR A 305 5.14 14.29 -7.60
N ASP A 306 5.23 14.31 -6.27
CA ASP A 306 4.20 14.90 -5.41
C ASP A 306 4.35 16.42 -5.31
N TYR A 307 3.39 17.14 -5.86
CA TYR A 307 3.36 18.61 -5.86
C TYR A 307 3.02 19.20 -4.50
N THR A 308 2.49 18.41 -3.56
CA THR A 308 2.29 18.81 -2.16
C THR A 308 3.56 18.71 -1.32
N GLN A 309 4.63 18.09 -1.86
CA GLN A 309 5.90 17.89 -1.16
C GLN A 309 5.72 17.20 0.20
N GLY A 310 5.06 16.05 0.21
CA GLY A 310 4.73 15.29 1.42
C GLY A 310 3.75 16.04 2.32
N GLY A 311 2.82 16.80 1.73
CA GLY A 311 1.84 17.61 2.46
C GLY A 311 2.37 18.92 3.09
N THR A 312 3.62 19.29 2.83
CA THR A 312 4.18 20.59 3.32
C THR A 312 3.63 21.80 2.56
N VAL A 313 3.01 21.57 1.40
CA VAL A 313 2.40 22.56 0.52
C VAL A 313 0.91 22.27 0.44
N SER A 314 0.08 23.32 0.50
CA SER A 314 -1.37 23.17 0.39
C SER A 314 -1.77 22.60 -0.96
N VAL A 315 -2.89 21.87 -1.03
CA VAL A 315 -3.44 21.34 -2.30
C VAL A 315 -3.59 22.46 -3.35
N GLN A 316 -4.05 23.64 -2.93
CA GLN A 316 -4.24 24.78 -3.84
C GLN A 316 -2.91 25.30 -4.43
N ASP A 317 -1.87 25.40 -3.58
CA ASP A 317 -0.54 25.81 -4.03
C ASP A 317 0.11 24.74 -4.91
N ALA A 318 -0.10 23.46 -4.59
CA ALA A 318 0.36 22.32 -5.39
C ALA A 318 -0.28 22.33 -6.79
N LEU A 319 -1.59 22.53 -6.89
CA LEU A 319 -2.30 22.70 -8.16
C LEU A 319 -1.78 23.89 -8.97
N THR A 320 -1.48 25.01 -8.30
CA THR A 320 -0.90 26.20 -8.95
C THR A 320 0.48 25.90 -9.53
N ARG A 321 1.31 25.15 -8.80
CA ARG A 321 2.63 24.71 -9.28
C ARG A 321 2.53 23.75 -10.46
N LEU A 322 1.66 22.74 -10.37
CA LEU A 322 1.40 21.82 -11.47
C LEU A 322 0.96 22.57 -12.74
N ALA A 323 0.03 23.51 -12.61
CA ALA A 323 -0.43 24.32 -13.73
C ALA A 323 0.70 25.16 -14.35
N ALA A 324 1.61 25.70 -13.52
CA ALA A 324 2.77 26.46 -13.99
C ALA A 324 3.77 25.56 -14.75
N ASP A 325 4.03 24.35 -14.27
CA ASP A 325 4.91 23.39 -14.95
C ASP A 325 4.32 22.93 -16.28
N ILE A 326 3.02 22.63 -16.34
CA ILE A 326 2.31 22.35 -17.60
C ILE A 326 2.45 23.54 -18.56
N ALA A 327 2.18 24.76 -18.12
CA ALA A 327 2.29 25.96 -18.96
C ALA A 327 3.72 26.25 -19.46
N ALA A 328 4.73 25.88 -18.67
CA ALA A 328 6.14 26.01 -19.02
C ALA A 328 6.66 24.89 -19.96
N GLY A 329 5.84 23.89 -20.27
CA GLY A 329 6.25 22.71 -21.03
C GLY A 329 7.06 21.69 -20.22
N ASN A 330 7.08 21.83 -18.89
CA ASN A 330 7.74 20.92 -17.95
C ASN A 330 6.76 20.01 -17.21
N GLY A 331 5.48 19.99 -17.60
CA GLY A 331 4.47 19.16 -16.95
C GLY A 331 4.74 17.65 -17.06
N PRO A 332 4.07 16.83 -16.23
CA PRO A 332 4.27 15.39 -16.19
C PRO A 332 3.74 14.68 -17.45
N ASP A 333 4.08 13.39 -17.60
CA ASP A 333 3.54 12.55 -18.69
C ASP A 333 2.17 11.96 -18.33
N MET A 334 1.97 11.69 -17.03
CA MET A 334 0.74 11.13 -16.46
C MET A 334 0.35 11.87 -15.17
N LEU A 335 -0.91 11.81 -14.80
CA LEU A 335 -1.45 12.41 -13.58
C LEU A 335 -2.30 11.42 -12.80
N LEU A 336 -2.06 11.34 -11.50
CA LEU A 336 -3.01 10.77 -10.56
C LEU A 336 -4.17 11.75 -10.38
N THR A 337 -5.40 11.31 -10.63
CA THR A 337 -6.56 12.22 -10.70
C THR A 337 -7.08 12.68 -9.34
N THR A 338 -6.64 12.05 -8.25
CA THR A 338 -7.02 12.44 -6.89
C THR A 338 -6.73 13.93 -6.67
N ASN A 339 -7.72 14.67 -6.16
CA ASN A 339 -7.67 16.13 -5.93
C ASN A 339 -7.44 16.99 -7.19
N LEU A 340 -7.54 16.44 -8.40
CA LEU A 340 -7.41 17.20 -9.63
C LEU A 340 -8.78 17.63 -10.20
N PRO A 341 -8.88 18.83 -10.80
CA PRO A 341 -10.05 19.24 -11.57
C PRO A 341 -10.05 18.56 -12.95
N VAL A 342 -10.27 17.24 -12.99
CA VAL A 342 -10.12 16.38 -14.18
C VAL A 342 -10.94 16.91 -15.37
N HIS A 343 -12.20 17.28 -15.14
CA HIS A 343 -13.08 17.80 -16.19
C HIS A 343 -12.51 19.05 -16.88
N SER A 344 -11.91 19.97 -16.10
CA SER A 344 -11.27 21.16 -16.64
C SER A 344 -10.07 20.81 -17.52
N TYR A 345 -9.29 19.79 -17.14
CA TYR A 345 -8.13 19.35 -17.92
C TYR A 345 -8.54 18.67 -19.22
N ILE A 346 -9.61 17.86 -19.20
CA ILE A 346 -10.19 17.26 -20.40
C ILE A 346 -10.66 18.35 -21.36
N ARG A 347 -11.46 19.31 -20.89
CA ARG A 347 -12.00 20.40 -21.71
C ARG A 347 -10.92 21.28 -22.35
N ARG A 348 -9.81 21.50 -21.65
CA ARG A 348 -8.65 22.25 -22.15
C ARG A 348 -7.76 21.45 -23.11
N GLY A 349 -8.09 20.18 -23.37
CA GLY A 349 -7.33 19.29 -24.24
C GLY A 349 -6.01 18.82 -23.63
N TYR A 350 -5.88 18.85 -22.30
CA TYR A 350 -4.66 18.41 -21.61
C TYR A 350 -4.62 16.90 -21.38
N MET A 351 -5.77 16.23 -21.31
CA MET A 351 -5.86 14.78 -21.13
C MET A 351 -6.03 14.08 -22.48
N LEU A 352 -5.33 12.96 -22.63
CA LEU A 352 -5.45 12.07 -23.79
C LEU A 352 -6.67 11.15 -23.59
N GLU A 353 -7.45 10.97 -24.65
CA GLU A 353 -8.50 9.95 -24.70
C GLU A 353 -7.84 8.56 -24.86
N LEU A 354 -8.18 7.63 -23.97
CA LEU A 354 -7.45 6.39 -23.74
C LEU A 354 -7.94 5.22 -24.59
N SER A 355 -9.12 5.27 -25.21
CA SER A 355 -9.64 4.17 -26.04
C SER A 355 -8.73 3.81 -27.22
N GLY A 356 -7.93 4.77 -27.71
CA GLY A 356 -6.91 4.53 -28.74
C GLY A 356 -5.56 4.04 -28.21
N LEU A 357 -5.39 3.99 -26.88
CA LEU A 357 -4.12 3.66 -26.21
C LEU A 357 -4.16 2.29 -25.52
N ILE A 358 -5.32 1.91 -24.97
CA ILE A 358 -5.54 0.64 -24.28
C ILE A 358 -6.82 -0.02 -24.81
N ASP A 359 -6.92 -1.33 -24.67
CA ASP A 359 -8.15 -2.06 -24.97
C ASP A 359 -9.19 -1.83 -23.86
N THR A 360 -10.34 -1.26 -24.23
CA THR A 360 -11.41 -0.93 -23.31
C THR A 360 -12.48 -2.02 -23.22
N GLU A 361 -12.48 -3.04 -24.09
CA GLU A 361 -13.50 -4.11 -24.09
C GLU A 361 -13.45 -4.93 -22.78
N ASP A 362 -12.24 -5.11 -22.24
CA ASP A 362 -11.98 -5.83 -21.00
C ASP A 362 -12.07 -4.95 -19.74
N ILE A 363 -12.51 -3.70 -19.85
CA ILE A 363 -12.71 -2.82 -18.69
C ILE A 363 -14.14 -2.99 -18.18
N VAL A 364 -14.27 -3.29 -16.89
CA VAL A 364 -15.57 -3.37 -16.20
C VAL A 364 -16.11 -1.97 -15.96
N MET A 365 -17.38 -1.74 -16.32
CA MET A 365 -18.07 -0.44 -16.17
C MET A 365 -17.32 0.74 -16.82
N ALA A 366 -16.71 0.51 -17.99
CA ALA A 366 -15.99 1.57 -18.72
C ALA A 366 -16.86 2.83 -18.95
N GLU A 367 -18.14 2.64 -19.27
CA GLU A 367 -19.11 3.73 -19.48
C GLU A 367 -19.26 4.62 -18.24
N ALA A 368 -19.17 4.08 -17.02
CA ALA A 368 -19.26 4.87 -15.78
C ALA A 368 -18.00 5.73 -15.50
N LEU A 369 -16.90 5.44 -16.20
CA LEU A 369 -15.66 6.24 -16.17
C LEU A 369 -15.59 7.26 -17.31
N GLU A 370 -16.51 7.19 -18.28
CA GLU A 370 -16.51 8.12 -19.40
C GLU A 370 -16.91 9.53 -18.95
N VAL A 371 -16.22 10.52 -19.49
CA VAL A 371 -16.52 11.93 -19.27
C VAL A 371 -16.77 12.55 -20.64
N SER A 372 -17.98 13.06 -20.87
CA SER A 372 -18.39 13.62 -22.17
C SER A 372 -18.14 12.67 -23.35
N GLY A 373 -18.41 11.38 -23.15
CA GLY A 373 -18.32 10.34 -24.19
C GLY A 373 -16.91 9.86 -24.53
N GLY A 374 -15.93 10.08 -23.66
CA GLY A 374 -14.58 9.53 -23.82
C GLY A 374 -13.96 9.06 -22.50
N LEU A 375 -13.03 8.11 -22.57
CA LEU A 375 -12.34 7.56 -21.39
C LEU A 375 -10.99 8.27 -21.22
N TYR A 376 -10.85 9.09 -20.17
CA TYR A 376 -9.65 9.92 -19.96
C TYR A 376 -8.78 9.50 -18.80
N CYS A 377 -9.26 8.57 -17.97
CA CYS A 377 -8.52 8.03 -16.85
C CYS A 377 -8.86 6.56 -16.61
N LEU A 378 -7.90 5.83 -16.07
CA LEU A 378 -8.02 4.41 -15.75
C LEU A 378 -7.61 4.17 -14.30
N ALA A 379 -8.40 3.43 -13.53
CA ALA A 379 -8.00 2.98 -12.20
C ALA A 379 -7.61 1.50 -12.23
N ARG A 380 -6.85 1.08 -11.22
CA ARG A 380 -6.51 -0.34 -11.02
C ARG A 380 -7.77 -1.15 -10.70
N GLY A 381 -8.52 -0.71 -9.70
CA GLY A 381 -9.74 -1.37 -9.24
C GLY A 381 -10.84 -0.38 -8.87
N PHE A 382 -12.01 -0.91 -8.55
CA PHE A 382 -13.20 -0.14 -8.21
C PHE A 382 -14.00 -0.79 -7.08
N GLY A 383 -14.75 0.02 -6.34
CA GLY A 383 -15.89 -0.45 -5.56
C GLY A 383 -17.17 0.23 -6.04
N VAL A 384 -18.32 -0.17 -5.49
CA VAL A 384 -19.58 0.54 -5.72
C VAL A 384 -20.17 0.94 -4.38
N GLU A 385 -20.36 2.23 -4.18
CA GLU A 385 -21.12 2.76 -3.06
C GLU A 385 -22.61 2.78 -3.43
N THR A 386 -23.43 2.09 -2.64
CA THR A 386 -24.87 1.99 -2.88
C THR A 386 -25.67 2.04 -1.57
N TYR A 387 -26.97 2.23 -1.70
CA TYR A 387 -27.92 2.15 -0.60
C TYR A 387 -28.84 0.96 -0.82
N ALA A 388 -28.95 0.15 0.23
CA ALA A 388 -29.78 -1.04 0.24
C ALA A 388 -31.05 -0.82 1.08
N GLY A 389 -32.19 -1.23 0.55
CA GLY A 389 -33.50 -1.21 1.22
C GLY A 389 -34.15 -2.59 1.26
N LEU A 390 -35.08 -2.83 2.17
CA LEU A 390 -35.79 -4.11 2.26
C LEU A 390 -36.71 -4.32 1.05
N ALA A 391 -36.83 -5.58 0.61
CA ALA A 391 -37.76 -5.94 -0.47
C ALA A 391 -39.23 -5.66 -0.10
N SER A 392 -39.59 -5.59 1.18
CA SER A 392 -40.93 -5.17 1.63
C SER A 392 -41.28 -3.73 1.27
N ASP A 393 -40.27 -2.88 1.15
CA ASP A 393 -40.42 -1.45 0.86
C ASP A 393 -40.22 -1.15 -0.63
N PHE A 394 -39.28 -1.84 -1.27
CA PHE A 394 -38.86 -1.58 -2.64
C PHE A 394 -39.32 -2.62 -3.67
N GLY A 395 -39.80 -3.79 -3.25
CA GLY A 395 -40.16 -4.89 -4.15
C GLY A 395 -38.95 -5.42 -4.92
N GLU A 396 -38.91 -5.16 -6.22
CA GLU A 396 -37.80 -5.51 -7.13
C GLU A 396 -37.18 -4.24 -7.76
N ALA A 397 -37.33 -3.08 -7.10
CA ALA A 397 -36.83 -1.83 -7.64
C ALA A 397 -35.29 -1.81 -7.72
N GLU A 398 -34.80 -1.26 -8.83
CA GLU A 398 -33.38 -1.03 -9.11
C GLU A 398 -32.96 0.42 -8.87
N GLY A 399 -33.91 1.29 -8.57
CA GLY A 399 -33.74 2.73 -8.39
C GLY A 399 -35.05 3.33 -7.92
N TRP A 400 -35.03 4.62 -7.59
CA TRP A 400 -36.18 5.30 -7.00
C TRP A 400 -36.09 6.83 -7.16
N THR A 401 -37.24 7.48 -7.11
CA THR A 401 -37.39 8.91 -7.36
C THR A 401 -37.29 9.74 -6.08
N LEU A 402 -37.08 11.04 -6.27
CA LEU A 402 -37.12 12.04 -5.19
C LEU A 402 -38.50 12.13 -4.50
N GLU A 403 -39.58 11.78 -5.21
CA GLU A 403 -40.92 11.68 -4.65
C GLU A 403 -41.06 10.44 -3.76
N GLN A 404 -40.57 9.29 -4.22
CA GLN A 404 -40.55 8.07 -3.42
C GLN A 404 -39.73 8.24 -2.14
N TYR A 405 -38.64 9.01 -2.19
CA TYR A 405 -37.88 9.38 -0.99
C TYR A 405 -38.76 10.11 0.05
N LEU A 406 -39.51 11.13 -0.37
CA LEU A 406 -40.37 11.91 0.54
C LEU A 406 -41.57 11.09 1.04
N GLU A 407 -42.09 10.18 0.22
CA GLU A 407 -43.14 9.24 0.62
C GLU A 407 -42.63 8.24 1.68
N ALA A 408 -41.43 7.70 1.48
CA ALA A 408 -40.75 6.84 2.45
C ALA A 408 -40.50 7.57 3.77
N GLU A 409 -39.98 8.81 3.71
CA GLU A 409 -39.71 9.63 4.90
C GLU A 409 -40.99 9.88 5.71
N ALA A 410 -42.11 10.19 5.04
CA ALA A 410 -43.40 10.38 5.70
C ALA A 410 -43.96 9.09 6.34
N GLY A 411 -43.50 7.92 5.88
CA GLY A 411 -43.91 6.59 6.32
C GLY A 411 -43.00 5.96 7.39
N LEU A 412 -41.93 6.65 7.82
CA LEU A 412 -40.95 6.10 8.76
C LEU A 412 -41.58 5.59 10.07
N LEU A 413 -41.04 4.47 10.57
CA LEU A 413 -41.38 3.97 11.89
C LEU A 413 -40.96 4.98 12.97
N PRO A 414 -41.66 5.03 14.13
CA PRO A 414 -41.26 5.92 15.22
C PRO A 414 -39.82 5.68 15.66
N GLY A 415 -38.96 6.69 15.51
CA GLY A 415 -37.54 6.64 15.87
C GLY A 415 -36.62 6.11 14.77
N ALA A 416 -37.16 5.74 13.61
CA ALA A 416 -36.37 5.42 12.43
C ALA A 416 -35.92 6.69 11.69
N VAL A 417 -34.86 6.55 10.89
CA VAL A 417 -34.31 7.60 10.04
C VAL A 417 -34.23 7.11 8.59
N MET A 418 -34.07 8.01 7.62
CA MET A 418 -33.91 7.60 6.22
C MET A 418 -32.62 6.82 6.01
N PHE A 419 -31.51 7.35 6.53
CA PHE A 419 -30.19 6.74 6.53
C PHE A 419 -29.29 7.42 7.57
N TYR A 420 -28.14 6.81 7.89
CA TYR A 420 -27.16 7.38 8.80
C TYR A 420 -26.71 8.79 8.39
N ASN A 421 -26.68 9.70 9.35
CA ASN A 421 -26.28 11.09 9.16
C ASN A 421 -27.02 11.80 8.01
N ALA A 422 -28.32 11.49 7.84
CA ALA A 422 -29.17 12.08 6.81
C ALA A 422 -29.33 13.60 7.02
N THR A 423 -28.39 14.36 6.47
CA THR A 423 -28.35 15.81 6.50
C THR A 423 -28.58 16.34 5.10
N ARG A 424 -29.03 17.58 5.02
CA ARG A 424 -29.24 18.25 3.73
C ARG A 424 -27.95 18.33 2.91
N GLU A 425 -26.83 18.61 3.58
CA GLU A 425 -25.52 18.67 2.93
C GLU A 425 -25.12 17.31 2.36
N LEU A 426 -25.19 16.23 3.15
CA LEU A 426 -24.82 14.89 2.68
C LEU A 426 -25.70 14.44 1.51
N PHE A 427 -27.02 14.63 1.62
CA PHE A 427 -27.96 14.32 0.54
C PHE A 427 -27.60 15.03 -0.77
N LEU A 428 -27.31 16.34 -0.71
CA LEU A 428 -26.90 17.12 -1.87
C LEU A 428 -25.54 16.68 -2.41
N ARG A 429 -24.55 16.40 -1.54
CA ARG A 429 -23.23 15.91 -1.98
C ARG A 429 -23.34 14.64 -2.80
N MET A 430 -24.16 13.70 -2.36
CA MET A 430 -24.30 12.40 -3.01
C MET A 430 -25.15 12.45 -4.28
N THR A 431 -26.27 13.18 -4.26
CA THR A 431 -27.18 13.25 -5.43
C THR A 431 -26.68 14.19 -6.52
N CYS A 432 -26.08 15.34 -6.15
CA CYS A 432 -25.61 16.32 -7.13
C CYS A 432 -24.30 15.91 -7.81
N ALA A 433 -23.44 15.13 -7.16
CA ALA A 433 -22.19 14.63 -7.76
C ALA A 433 -22.46 13.72 -8.97
N SER A 434 -23.54 12.94 -8.92
CA SER A 434 -24.04 12.15 -10.05
C SER A 434 -24.74 13.04 -11.07
N TYR A 435 -25.64 13.92 -10.62
CA TYR A 435 -26.41 14.81 -11.51
C TYR A 435 -25.53 15.69 -12.39
N MET A 436 -24.44 16.23 -11.84
CA MET A 436 -23.55 17.13 -12.58
C MET A 436 -22.79 16.47 -13.73
N GLN A 437 -22.63 15.13 -13.72
CA GLN A 437 -21.98 14.40 -14.81
C GLN A 437 -22.81 14.42 -16.10
N GLU A 438 -24.15 14.47 -15.97
CA GLU A 438 -25.05 14.65 -17.12
C GLU A 438 -25.38 16.13 -17.38
N ALA A 439 -25.44 16.94 -16.32
CA ALA A 439 -25.88 18.33 -16.43
C ALA A 439 -24.84 19.26 -17.06
N ILE A 440 -23.58 18.84 -17.17
CA ILE A 440 -22.50 19.64 -17.77
C ILE A 440 -21.95 18.90 -18.99
N ASP A 441 -22.20 19.46 -20.17
CA ASP A 441 -21.50 19.06 -21.37
C ASP A 441 -20.17 19.83 -21.42
N TRP A 442 -19.07 19.16 -21.10
CA TRP A 442 -17.76 19.78 -21.10
C TRP A 442 -17.22 20.05 -22.51
N GLU A 443 -17.73 19.40 -23.56
CA GLU A 443 -17.34 19.65 -24.95
C GLU A 443 -17.95 20.97 -25.46
N SER A 444 -19.27 21.13 -25.32
CA SER A 444 -19.96 22.37 -25.74
C SER A 444 -19.82 23.49 -24.71
N GLY A 445 -19.62 23.14 -23.44
CA GLY A 445 -19.66 24.05 -22.31
C GLY A 445 -21.08 24.42 -21.86
N GLU A 446 -22.13 23.75 -22.35
CA GLU A 446 -23.51 24.00 -21.94
C GLU A 446 -23.82 23.32 -20.59
N CYS A 447 -24.55 24.03 -19.72
CA CYS A 447 -25.01 23.52 -18.42
C CYS A 447 -26.54 23.42 -18.36
N SER A 448 -27.07 22.46 -17.61
CA SER A 448 -28.52 22.18 -17.50
C SER A 448 -28.99 22.00 -16.04
N PHE A 449 -28.77 23.01 -15.21
CA PHE A 449 -29.20 23.05 -13.80
C PHE A 449 -30.56 23.75 -13.59
N ASP A 450 -31.17 24.35 -14.62
CA ASP A 450 -32.50 24.97 -14.51
C ASP A 450 -33.66 24.04 -14.91
N THR A 451 -33.39 22.73 -14.97
CA THR A 451 -34.38 21.70 -15.32
C THR A 451 -35.37 21.42 -14.18
N GLU A 452 -36.56 20.92 -14.53
CA GLU A 452 -37.56 20.51 -13.53
C GLU A 452 -37.01 19.45 -12.56
N GLY A 453 -36.20 18.52 -13.04
CA GLY A 453 -35.56 17.48 -12.22
C GLY A 453 -34.58 18.05 -11.20
N PHE A 454 -33.74 19.02 -11.56
CA PHE A 454 -32.83 19.65 -10.60
C PHE A 454 -33.58 20.52 -9.58
N VAL A 455 -34.60 21.25 -10.03
CA VAL A 455 -35.46 22.02 -9.12
C VAL A 455 -36.13 21.10 -8.10
N GLN A 456 -36.61 19.93 -8.53
CA GLN A 456 -37.18 18.92 -7.63
C GLN A 456 -36.13 18.38 -6.65
N LEU A 457 -34.90 18.13 -7.08
CA LEU A 457 -33.80 17.69 -6.21
C LEU A 457 -33.55 18.71 -5.09
N LEU A 458 -33.43 19.99 -5.43
CA LEU A 458 -33.24 21.07 -4.46
C LEU A 458 -34.45 21.23 -3.51
N ASP A 459 -35.67 21.08 -4.02
CA ASP A 459 -36.90 21.11 -3.21
C ASP A 459 -36.95 19.94 -2.23
N THR A 460 -36.65 18.72 -2.67
CA THR A 460 -36.56 17.54 -1.81
C THR A 460 -35.53 17.73 -0.72
N ALA A 461 -34.32 18.19 -1.05
CA ALA A 461 -33.29 18.48 -0.06
C ALA A 461 -33.70 19.58 0.94
N ALA A 462 -34.55 20.53 0.55
CA ALA A 462 -35.06 21.56 1.46
C ALA A 462 -36.23 21.07 2.35
N ARG A 463 -36.92 19.99 1.94
CA ARG A 463 -38.09 19.44 2.63
C ARG A 463 -37.79 18.23 3.49
N MET A 464 -36.69 17.52 3.21
CA MET A 464 -36.28 16.35 3.98
C MET A 464 -36.09 16.70 5.46
N THR A 465 -36.29 15.70 6.29
CA THR A 465 -36.02 15.79 7.72
C THR A 465 -34.56 15.45 7.98
N GLU A 466 -33.84 16.33 8.69
CA GLU A 466 -32.43 16.10 9.00
C GLU A 466 -32.25 15.26 10.27
N TYR A 467 -31.37 14.26 10.19
CA TYR A 467 -30.96 13.37 11.26
C TYR A 467 -29.42 13.39 11.38
N PRO A 468 -28.82 14.52 11.84
CA PRO A 468 -27.38 14.62 12.01
C PRO A 468 -26.88 13.62 13.06
N GLU A 469 -25.68 13.10 12.86
CA GLU A 469 -25.04 12.22 13.84
C GLU A 469 -24.89 12.93 15.20
N GLU A 470 -25.44 12.33 16.27
CA GLU A 470 -25.18 12.78 17.63
C GLU A 470 -23.84 12.21 18.13
N THR A 471 -22.95 13.07 18.64
CA THR A 471 -21.66 12.63 19.18
C THR A 471 -21.86 11.74 20.41
N GLY A 472 -21.92 10.42 20.22
CA GLY A 472 -22.14 9.42 21.26
C GLY A 472 -21.87 8.01 20.72
N PHE A 473 -20.94 7.28 21.36
CA PHE A 473 -20.45 5.99 20.87
C PHE A 473 -21.52 4.90 20.82
N GLY A 474 -21.76 4.37 19.63
CA GLY A 474 -22.47 3.11 19.38
C GLY A 474 -22.49 2.80 17.88
N TYR A 475 -21.54 2.00 17.40
CA TYR A 475 -21.59 1.46 16.04
C TYR A 475 -22.60 0.32 16.01
N ALA A 476 -23.64 0.46 15.20
CA ALA A 476 -24.54 -0.63 14.83
C ALA A 476 -24.21 -1.06 13.40
N PRO A 477 -24.10 -2.36 13.09
CA PRO A 477 -23.85 -2.83 11.73
C PRO A 477 -24.99 -2.37 10.79
N PRO A 478 -24.68 -1.88 9.57
CA PRO A 478 -25.69 -1.46 8.58
C PRO A 478 -26.80 -2.51 8.35
N ALA A 479 -26.41 -3.77 8.22
CA ALA A 479 -27.37 -4.88 8.04
C ALA A 479 -28.35 -5.04 9.22
N GLU A 480 -27.90 -4.77 10.46
CA GLU A 480 -28.77 -4.79 11.62
C GLU A 480 -29.77 -3.63 11.58
N LEU A 481 -29.29 -2.41 11.29
CA LEU A 481 -30.11 -1.20 11.21
C LEU A 481 -31.21 -1.32 10.16
N LEU A 482 -30.89 -1.91 9.00
CA LEU A 482 -31.87 -2.18 7.95
C LEU A 482 -32.87 -3.26 8.40
N ARG A 483 -32.41 -4.39 8.93
CA ARG A 483 -33.27 -5.49 9.40
C ARG A 483 -34.22 -5.08 10.52
N THR A 484 -33.82 -4.15 11.40
CA THR A 484 -34.68 -3.63 12.48
C THR A 484 -35.59 -2.49 12.04
N GLY A 485 -35.43 -1.99 10.81
CA GLY A 485 -36.14 -0.80 10.31
C GLY A 485 -35.74 0.48 11.06
N SER A 486 -34.54 0.52 11.63
CA SER A 486 -33.98 1.72 12.26
C SER A 486 -33.49 2.71 11.20
N GLU A 487 -33.04 2.19 10.07
CA GLU A 487 -32.79 2.95 8.84
C GLU A 487 -33.69 2.40 7.73
N TYR A 488 -34.26 3.29 6.93
CA TYR A 488 -35.09 2.89 5.78
C TYR A 488 -34.24 2.34 4.64
N VAL A 489 -33.11 2.99 4.38
CA VAL A 489 -32.03 2.50 3.52
C VAL A 489 -30.71 2.66 4.25
N THR A 490 -29.76 1.75 4.01
CA THR A 490 -28.44 1.82 4.64
C THR A 490 -27.33 1.71 3.61
N LEU A 491 -26.18 2.31 3.92
CA LEU A 491 -25.02 2.28 3.04
C LEU A 491 -24.45 0.85 2.96
N CYS A 492 -24.26 0.37 1.74
CA CYS A 492 -23.53 -0.85 1.44
C CYS A 492 -22.43 -0.54 0.44
N TYR A 493 -21.18 -0.75 0.84
CA TYR A 493 -20.04 -0.64 -0.07
C TYR A 493 -19.73 -2.02 -0.67
N VAL A 494 -20.00 -2.19 -1.96
CA VAL A 494 -19.72 -3.40 -2.73
C VAL A 494 -18.26 -3.35 -3.20
N GLY A 495 -17.36 -3.83 -2.35
CA GLY A 495 -15.91 -3.90 -2.61
C GLY A 495 -15.39 -5.28 -3.06
N SER A 496 -16.25 -6.30 -3.03
CA SER A 496 -15.94 -7.67 -3.44
C SER A 496 -17.14 -8.32 -4.15
N VAL A 497 -16.87 -9.34 -4.97
CA VAL A 497 -17.89 -10.06 -5.76
C VAL A 497 -18.92 -10.78 -4.88
N THR A 498 -18.58 -11.06 -3.62
CA THR A 498 -19.45 -11.75 -2.66
C THR A 498 -20.27 -10.79 -1.81
N ARG A 499 -19.99 -9.48 -1.85
CA ARG A 499 -20.51 -8.54 -0.85
C ARG A 499 -22.04 -8.42 -0.85
N MET A 500 -22.68 -8.42 -2.02
CA MET A 500 -24.14 -8.34 -2.10
C MET A 500 -24.81 -9.54 -1.42
N ALA A 501 -24.38 -10.75 -1.73
CA ALA A 501 -24.90 -11.97 -1.11
C ALA A 501 -24.59 -12.04 0.40
N ALA A 502 -23.38 -11.63 0.80
CA ALA A 502 -23.00 -11.54 2.21
C ALA A 502 -23.88 -10.56 2.99
N PHE A 503 -24.14 -9.38 2.42
CA PHE A 503 -25.00 -8.36 3.05
C PHE A 503 -26.44 -8.87 3.22
N GLU A 504 -26.99 -9.56 2.23
CA GLU A 504 -28.32 -10.19 2.35
C GLU A 504 -28.36 -11.29 3.42
N ALA A 505 -27.30 -12.07 3.55
CA ALA A 505 -27.18 -13.05 4.62
C ALA A 505 -27.11 -12.39 6.01
N GLU A 506 -26.42 -11.25 6.12
CA GLU A 506 -26.35 -10.43 7.35
C GLU A 506 -27.72 -9.82 7.72
N VAL A 507 -28.49 -9.35 6.72
CA VAL A 507 -29.86 -8.82 6.89
C VAL A 507 -30.85 -9.96 7.14
N GLY A 508 -30.59 -11.17 6.64
CA GLY A 508 -31.45 -12.34 6.77
C GLY A 508 -32.55 -12.45 5.70
N GLU A 509 -32.56 -11.57 4.71
CA GLU A 509 -33.45 -11.61 3.55
C GLU A 509 -32.84 -10.91 2.32
N ARG A 510 -33.46 -11.10 1.15
CA ARG A 510 -33.08 -10.38 -0.07
C ARG A 510 -33.38 -8.88 0.08
N VAL A 511 -32.52 -8.03 -0.47
CA VAL A 511 -32.64 -6.56 -0.42
C VAL A 511 -32.59 -5.93 -1.82
N CYS A 512 -32.94 -4.66 -1.95
CA CYS A 512 -32.84 -3.89 -3.19
C CYS A 512 -31.68 -2.90 -3.09
N PHE A 513 -30.69 -2.99 -4.00
CA PHE A 513 -29.54 -2.07 -4.06
C PHE A 513 -29.86 -0.88 -4.98
N VAL A 514 -30.62 0.08 -4.45
CA VAL A 514 -31.26 1.16 -5.22
C VAL A 514 -30.41 2.43 -5.34
N GLY A 515 -29.38 2.58 -4.50
CA GLY A 515 -28.57 3.81 -4.45
C GLY A 515 -29.35 5.03 -3.91
N MET A 516 -28.81 6.22 -4.10
CA MET A 516 -29.52 7.46 -3.77
C MET A 516 -30.67 7.74 -4.75
N PRO A 517 -31.73 8.44 -4.35
CA PRO A 517 -32.82 8.75 -5.27
C PRO A 517 -32.35 9.69 -6.39
N ALA A 518 -32.84 9.45 -7.62
CA ALA A 518 -32.53 10.25 -8.80
C ALA A 518 -33.81 10.91 -9.37
N PRO A 519 -33.73 12.08 -10.04
CA PRO A 519 -34.90 12.71 -10.64
C PRO A 519 -35.63 11.82 -11.66
N ASP A 520 -34.89 10.99 -12.41
CA ASP A 520 -35.42 10.05 -13.41
C ASP A 520 -35.80 8.68 -12.83
N GLY A 521 -35.55 8.45 -11.54
CA GLY A 521 -35.78 7.17 -10.87
C GLY A 521 -34.75 6.08 -11.19
N GLY A 522 -33.67 6.40 -11.90
CA GLY A 522 -32.59 5.44 -12.15
C GLY A 522 -31.80 5.10 -10.87
N ASN A 523 -30.93 4.10 -10.97
CA ASN A 523 -30.08 3.70 -9.85
C ASN A 523 -29.09 4.83 -9.51
N GLY A 524 -29.02 5.22 -8.23
CA GLY A 524 -28.12 6.26 -7.74
C GLY A 524 -26.86 5.73 -7.05
N SER A 525 -26.44 4.50 -7.37
CA SER A 525 -25.17 3.95 -6.93
C SER A 525 -24.02 4.59 -7.69
N VAL A 526 -22.87 4.70 -7.03
CA VAL A 526 -21.69 5.40 -7.57
C VAL A 526 -20.49 4.47 -7.55
N MET A 527 -19.83 4.35 -8.70
CA MET A 527 -18.56 3.66 -8.80
C MET A 527 -17.48 4.48 -8.08
N ASN A 528 -16.85 3.88 -7.07
CA ASN A 528 -15.73 4.48 -6.38
C ASN A 528 -14.44 4.00 -7.05
N VAL A 529 -13.73 4.92 -7.69
CA VAL A 529 -12.37 4.69 -8.18
C VAL A 529 -11.39 5.49 -7.33
N ASN A 530 -10.36 4.80 -6.85
CA ASN A 530 -9.22 5.42 -6.18
C ASN A 530 -7.98 5.21 -7.04
N GLY A 531 -7.13 6.23 -7.09
CA GLY A 531 -5.87 6.15 -7.81
C GLY A 531 -6.01 6.04 -9.33
N ALA A 532 -7.02 6.68 -9.93
CA ALA A 532 -7.15 6.70 -11.37
C ALA A 532 -6.04 7.55 -12.01
N VAL A 533 -5.52 7.09 -13.14
CA VAL A 533 -4.40 7.71 -13.86
C VAL A 533 -4.87 8.21 -15.21
N GLY A 534 -4.62 9.48 -15.50
CA GLY A 534 -4.78 10.08 -16.82
C GLY A 534 -3.44 10.32 -17.51
N VAL A 535 -3.44 10.32 -18.84
CA VAL A 535 -2.24 10.58 -19.66
C VAL A 535 -2.31 11.97 -20.26
N MET A 536 -1.21 12.73 -20.23
CA MET A 536 -1.18 14.07 -20.78
C MET A 536 -1.12 14.04 -22.32
N ALA A 537 -2.00 14.78 -23.00
CA ALA A 537 -2.13 14.75 -24.47
C ALA A 537 -0.85 15.16 -25.21
N TYR A 538 -0.01 16.00 -24.58
CA TYR A 538 1.26 16.49 -25.11
C TYR A 538 2.44 15.54 -24.90
N THR A 539 2.29 14.42 -24.17
CA THR A 539 3.41 13.48 -24.00
C THR A 539 3.83 12.88 -25.34
N GLU A 540 5.15 12.84 -25.56
CA GLU A 540 5.75 12.14 -26.68
C GLU A 540 5.96 10.64 -26.37
N GLN A 541 5.80 10.22 -25.10
CA GLN A 541 6.08 8.87 -24.60
C GLN A 541 4.84 7.97 -24.54
N ARG A 542 3.93 8.09 -25.51
CA ARG A 542 2.61 7.42 -25.49
C ARG A 542 2.70 5.91 -25.31
N ALA A 543 3.63 5.23 -25.98
CA ALA A 543 3.80 3.78 -25.86
C ALA A 543 4.20 3.38 -24.43
N ALA A 544 5.13 4.11 -23.82
CA ALA A 544 5.53 3.85 -22.44
C ALA A 544 4.38 4.11 -21.45
N CYS A 545 3.57 5.15 -21.68
CA CYS A 545 2.36 5.37 -20.88
C CYS A 545 1.35 4.22 -21.03
N ALA A 546 1.20 3.68 -22.25
CA ALA A 546 0.35 2.51 -22.49
C ALA A 546 0.84 1.30 -21.69
N ASP A 547 2.15 1.01 -21.70
CA ASP A 547 2.76 -0.09 -20.94
C ASP A 547 2.45 0.05 -19.43
N PHE A 548 2.53 1.27 -18.89
CA PHE A 548 2.18 1.52 -17.49
C PHE A 548 0.69 1.33 -17.20
N LEU A 549 -0.20 1.83 -18.07
CA LEU A 549 -1.65 1.63 -17.91
C LEU A 549 -2.06 0.15 -18.04
N GLU A 550 -1.42 -0.60 -18.94
CA GLU A 550 -1.61 -2.04 -19.06
C GLU A 550 -1.17 -2.75 -17.78
N TYR A 551 -0.03 -2.36 -17.20
CA TYR A 551 0.41 -2.88 -15.92
C TYR A 551 -0.52 -2.47 -14.77
N LEU A 552 -1.04 -1.24 -14.75
CA LEU A 552 -2.00 -0.79 -13.75
C LEU A 552 -3.23 -1.71 -13.72
N LEU A 553 -3.72 -2.09 -14.90
CA LEU A 553 -4.91 -2.92 -15.10
C LEU A 553 -4.65 -4.42 -14.88
N LYS A 554 -3.48 -4.94 -15.29
CA LYS A 554 -3.20 -6.39 -15.34
C LYS A 554 -2.16 -6.85 -14.33
N GLY A 555 -1.31 -5.96 -13.83
CA GLY A 555 -0.18 -6.26 -12.95
C GLY A 555 -0.58 -6.51 -11.50
N TYR A 556 -1.50 -7.44 -11.25
CA TYR A 556 -1.91 -7.89 -9.92
C TYR A 556 -0.97 -8.97 -9.38
N ASP A 557 -0.61 -8.86 -8.09
CA ASP A 557 -0.14 -10.03 -7.36
C ASP A 557 -1.33 -10.98 -7.09
N PRO A 558 -1.17 -12.31 -7.22
CA PRO A 558 -2.24 -13.26 -6.93
C PRO A 558 -2.83 -13.11 -5.52
N SER A 559 -2.05 -12.65 -4.54
CA SER A 559 -2.54 -12.37 -3.18
C SER A 559 -3.49 -11.18 -3.08
N GLU A 560 -3.48 -10.26 -4.06
CA GLU A 560 -4.43 -9.15 -4.18
C GLU A 560 -5.79 -9.57 -4.75
N LEU A 561 -5.90 -10.79 -5.31
CA LEU A 561 -7.11 -11.30 -5.96
C LEU A 561 -7.87 -12.27 -5.05
N ASP A 562 -8.50 -11.72 -4.00
CA ASP A 562 -9.35 -12.43 -3.04
C ASP A 562 -10.84 -12.05 -3.24
N TYR A 563 -11.73 -13.05 -3.37
CA TYR A 563 -13.15 -12.81 -3.67
C TYR A 563 -13.98 -12.38 -2.43
N GLU A 564 -13.43 -12.45 -1.23
CA GLU A 564 -14.08 -12.08 0.05
C GLU A 564 -13.48 -10.82 0.67
N ARG A 565 -12.14 -10.69 0.70
CA ARG A 565 -11.42 -9.64 1.45
C ARG A 565 -11.05 -8.39 0.65
N ASN A 566 -11.44 -8.33 -0.62
CA ASN A 566 -11.18 -7.16 -1.44
C ASN A 566 -12.01 -5.95 -0.99
N SER A 567 -11.33 -4.84 -0.72
CA SER A 567 -11.92 -3.51 -0.55
C SER A 567 -12.03 -2.77 -1.89
N SER A 568 -11.54 -3.37 -2.97
CA SER A 568 -11.60 -2.88 -4.34
C SER A 568 -11.52 -4.08 -5.30
N MET A 569 -12.48 -4.20 -6.21
CA MET A 569 -12.55 -5.24 -7.21
C MET A 569 -11.67 -4.88 -8.42
N PRO A 570 -11.08 -5.88 -9.12
CA PRO A 570 -10.25 -5.60 -10.28
C PRO A 570 -11.08 -5.01 -11.41
N MET A 571 -10.56 -3.94 -12.02
CA MET A 571 -11.20 -3.30 -13.18
C MET A 571 -11.07 -4.15 -14.45
N TYR A 572 -10.07 -5.03 -14.50
CA TYR A 572 -9.88 -5.98 -15.59
C TYR A 572 -10.91 -7.12 -15.50
N ARG A 573 -11.81 -7.16 -16.48
CA ARG A 573 -12.95 -8.09 -16.55
C ARG A 573 -12.55 -9.56 -16.37
N PRO A 574 -11.47 -10.08 -17.00
CA PRO A 574 -11.07 -11.47 -16.77
C PRO A 574 -10.76 -11.80 -15.31
N TYR A 575 -10.17 -10.88 -14.54
CA TYR A 575 -9.93 -11.10 -13.11
C TYR A 575 -11.23 -11.06 -12.30
N LEU A 576 -12.16 -10.17 -12.63
CA LEU A 576 -13.45 -10.13 -11.96
C LEU A 576 -14.24 -11.44 -12.21
N GLU A 577 -14.24 -11.92 -13.45
CA GLU A 577 -14.86 -13.19 -13.84
C GLU A 577 -14.22 -14.38 -13.11
N GLU A 578 -12.90 -14.40 -13.00
CA GLU A 578 -12.18 -15.42 -12.22
C GLU A 578 -12.61 -15.41 -10.74
N LEU A 579 -12.72 -14.23 -10.11
CA LEU A 579 -13.18 -14.10 -8.73
C LEU A 579 -14.60 -14.64 -8.56
N THR A 580 -15.54 -14.31 -9.47
CA THR A 580 -16.91 -14.84 -9.42
C THR A 580 -16.94 -16.36 -9.60
N SER A 581 -16.10 -16.90 -10.50
CA SER A 581 -16.02 -18.34 -10.76
C SER A 581 -15.45 -19.11 -9.56
N ARG A 582 -14.40 -18.59 -8.91
CA ARG A 582 -13.83 -19.15 -7.69
C ARG A 582 -14.83 -19.14 -6.54
N ALA A 583 -15.48 -18.00 -6.30
CA ALA A 583 -16.52 -17.88 -5.28
C ALA A 583 -17.68 -18.86 -5.51
N GLN A 584 -18.07 -19.10 -6.77
CA GLN A 584 -19.07 -20.11 -7.11
C GLN A 584 -18.58 -21.54 -6.81
N ALA A 585 -17.35 -21.87 -7.22
CA ALA A 585 -16.76 -23.19 -6.98
C ALA A 585 -16.67 -23.52 -5.48
N ASP A 586 -16.40 -22.51 -4.65
CA ASP A 586 -16.32 -22.62 -3.20
C ASP A 586 -17.68 -22.54 -2.49
N GLY A 587 -18.78 -22.46 -3.24
CA GLY A 587 -20.16 -22.43 -2.72
C GLY A 587 -20.52 -21.14 -1.99
N LYS A 588 -19.81 -20.04 -2.27
CA LYS A 588 -20.06 -18.71 -1.72
C LYS A 588 -21.07 -17.90 -2.53
N LEU A 589 -21.19 -18.21 -3.82
CA LEU A 589 -22.17 -17.62 -4.73
C LEU A 589 -22.91 -18.71 -5.50
N GLU A 590 -24.21 -18.52 -5.69
CA GLU A 590 -24.99 -19.28 -6.65
C GLU A 590 -25.00 -18.58 -8.02
N GLY A 591 -25.39 -19.29 -9.08
CA GLY A 591 -25.44 -18.71 -10.43
C GLY A 591 -26.38 -17.50 -10.55
N GLU A 592 -27.45 -17.46 -9.75
CA GLU A 592 -28.37 -16.31 -9.65
C GLU A 592 -27.70 -15.10 -9.01
N ASP A 593 -26.87 -15.30 -7.98
CA ASP A 593 -26.17 -14.21 -7.30
C ASP A 593 -25.15 -13.55 -8.23
N ILE A 594 -24.45 -14.34 -9.05
CA ILE A 594 -23.51 -13.85 -10.07
C ILE A 594 -24.23 -13.04 -11.14
N ALA A 595 -25.36 -13.55 -11.65
CA ALA A 595 -26.14 -12.85 -12.66
C ALA A 595 -26.62 -11.48 -12.15
N ARG A 596 -27.14 -11.45 -10.93
CA ARG A 596 -27.63 -10.22 -10.29
C ARG A 596 -26.50 -9.26 -9.94
N PHE A 597 -25.31 -9.75 -9.58
CA PHE A 597 -24.13 -8.91 -9.38
C PHE A 597 -23.76 -8.17 -10.68
N TYR A 598 -23.68 -8.86 -11.82
CA TYR A 598 -23.39 -8.20 -13.10
C TYR A 598 -24.52 -7.29 -13.59
N GLU A 599 -25.79 -7.66 -13.35
CA GLU A 599 -26.93 -6.77 -13.61
C GLU A 599 -26.82 -5.48 -12.81
N PHE A 600 -26.51 -5.59 -11.51
CA PHE A 600 -26.27 -4.43 -10.64
C PHE A 600 -25.13 -3.54 -11.14
N LEU A 601 -23.98 -4.11 -11.54
CA LEU A 601 -22.90 -3.33 -12.13
C LEU A 601 -23.34 -2.59 -13.40
N GLY A 602 -24.22 -3.19 -14.21
CA GLY A 602 -24.79 -2.55 -15.41
C GLY A 602 -25.75 -1.39 -15.13
N LEU A 603 -26.21 -1.23 -13.88
CA LEU A 603 -27.06 -0.10 -13.45
C LEU A 603 -26.24 1.12 -13.02
N VAL A 604 -24.94 0.95 -12.72
CA VAL A 604 -24.08 2.02 -12.22
C VAL A 604 -23.67 2.93 -13.38
N ARG A 605 -24.15 4.17 -13.36
CA ARG A 605 -23.94 5.15 -14.45
C ARG A 605 -22.76 6.08 -14.25
N TYR A 606 -22.33 6.28 -13.00
CA TYR A 606 -21.43 7.37 -12.64
C TYR A 606 -20.31 6.90 -11.74
N SER A 607 -19.16 7.56 -11.86
CA SER A 607 -18.06 7.42 -10.91
C SER A 607 -18.06 8.55 -9.88
N ASN A 608 -17.21 8.44 -8.85
CA ASN A 608 -16.98 9.50 -7.87
C ASN A 608 -16.12 10.66 -8.41
N LEU A 609 -15.74 10.63 -9.69
CA LEU A 609 -15.06 11.75 -10.34
C LEU A 609 -16.05 12.91 -10.52
N SER A 610 -15.81 14.00 -9.80
CA SER A 610 -16.68 15.19 -9.82
C SER A 610 -15.88 16.48 -9.65
N ASP A 611 -16.43 17.61 -10.11
CA ASP A 611 -15.84 18.94 -9.89
C ASP A 611 -16.28 19.50 -8.53
N ALA A 612 -15.39 19.38 -7.53
CA ALA A 612 -15.67 19.79 -6.14
C ALA A 612 -16.11 21.26 -6.03
N GLU A 613 -15.54 22.16 -6.83
CA GLU A 613 -15.93 23.59 -6.82
C GLU A 613 -17.36 23.81 -7.34
N THR A 614 -17.78 23.06 -8.37
CA THR A 614 -19.17 23.06 -8.84
C THR A 614 -20.11 22.56 -7.76
N LEU A 615 -19.72 21.50 -7.05
CA LEU A 615 -20.51 20.99 -5.93
C LEU A 615 -20.62 22.02 -4.80
N ASP A 616 -19.55 22.74 -4.48
CA ASP A 616 -19.56 23.81 -3.48
C ASP A 616 -20.49 24.98 -3.88
N ILE A 617 -20.55 25.35 -5.17
CA ILE A 617 -21.52 26.33 -5.68
C ILE A 617 -22.96 25.84 -5.43
N ILE A 618 -23.24 24.57 -5.73
CA ILE A 618 -24.57 23.99 -5.50
C ILE A 618 -24.94 24.04 -4.02
N LEU A 619 -24.04 23.62 -3.13
CA LEU A 619 -24.26 23.63 -1.68
C LEU A 619 -24.47 25.05 -1.15
N GLU A 620 -23.66 26.02 -1.59
CA GLU A 620 -23.79 27.42 -1.20
C GLU A 620 -25.16 27.98 -1.57
N GLU A 621 -25.59 27.83 -2.82
CA GLU A 621 -26.86 28.40 -3.28
C GLU A 621 -28.08 27.64 -2.74
N ALA A 622 -27.96 26.32 -2.55
CA ALA A 622 -28.99 25.50 -1.92
C ALA A 622 -29.21 25.91 -0.45
N SER A 623 -28.16 26.25 0.30
CA SER A 623 -28.26 26.64 1.72
C SER A 623 -29.24 27.79 1.97
N ALA A 624 -29.48 28.66 0.98
CA ALA A 624 -30.37 29.80 1.09
C ALA A 624 -31.86 29.48 0.82
N ILE A 625 -32.19 28.26 0.37
CA ILE A 625 -33.57 27.85 0.12
C ILE A 625 -34.30 27.72 1.46
N GLY A 626 -35.41 28.43 1.59
CA GLY A 626 -36.23 28.45 2.79
C GLY A 626 -37.49 29.31 2.67
N PRO A 627 -38.42 29.20 3.62
CA PRO A 627 -39.68 29.94 3.58
C PRO A 627 -39.46 31.46 3.56
N GLY A 628 -39.81 32.12 2.45
CA GLY A 628 -39.71 33.58 2.30
C GLY A 628 -38.31 34.12 2.00
N THR A 629 -37.31 33.25 1.78
CA THR A 629 -35.95 33.65 1.38
C THR A 629 -35.72 33.44 -0.11
N ARG A 630 -35.71 32.19 -0.56
CA ARG A 630 -35.44 31.78 -1.94
C ARG A 630 -36.14 30.47 -2.25
N THR A 631 -36.73 30.35 -3.44
CA THR A 631 -37.32 29.08 -3.89
C THR A 631 -36.26 28.16 -4.52
N ALA A 632 -36.56 26.87 -4.63
CA ALA A 632 -35.69 25.92 -5.34
C ALA A 632 -35.45 26.34 -6.81
N ALA A 633 -36.46 26.87 -7.49
CA ALA A 633 -36.35 27.37 -8.87
C ALA A 633 -35.44 28.60 -8.98
N GLU A 634 -35.51 29.53 -8.02
CA GLU A 634 -34.61 30.69 -7.97
C GLU A 634 -33.16 30.26 -7.68
N ALA A 635 -32.96 29.29 -6.79
CA ALA A 635 -31.63 28.73 -6.52
C ALA A 635 -31.05 27.99 -7.74
N ALA A 636 -31.85 27.16 -8.41
CA ALA A 636 -31.48 26.47 -9.63
C ALA A 636 -31.03 27.43 -10.74
N ALA A 637 -31.76 28.54 -10.94
CA ALA A 637 -31.37 29.57 -11.91
C ALA A 637 -30.03 30.25 -11.56
N LEU A 638 -29.78 30.53 -10.27
CA LEU A 638 -28.49 31.09 -9.83
C LEU A 638 -27.34 30.09 -9.99
N ILE A 639 -27.58 28.82 -9.67
CA ILE A 639 -26.63 27.72 -9.86
C ILE A 639 -26.28 27.59 -11.34
N GLN A 640 -27.29 27.55 -12.22
CA GLN A 640 -27.14 27.56 -13.67
C GLN A 640 -26.25 28.73 -14.12
N ASP A 641 -26.58 29.96 -13.74
CA ASP A 641 -25.82 31.15 -14.14
C ASP A 641 -24.36 31.12 -13.65
N ARG A 642 -24.13 30.71 -12.40
CA ARG A 642 -22.79 30.67 -11.79
C ARG A 642 -21.92 29.58 -12.42
N ILE A 643 -22.46 28.37 -12.59
CA ILE A 643 -21.72 27.26 -13.19
C ILE A 643 -21.48 27.52 -14.67
N GLN A 644 -22.48 28.01 -15.41
CA GLN A 644 -22.33 28.37 -16.82
C GLN A 644 -21.23 29.43 -17.02
N THR A 645 -21.17 30.44 -16.14
CA THR A 645 -20.11 31.46 -16.16
C THR A 645 -18.74 30.84 -15.87
N ARG A 646 -18.64 29.99 -14.85
CA ARG A 646 -17.39 29.29 -14.49
C ARG A 646 -16.89 28.42 -15.64
N VAL A 647 -17.76 27.59 -16.22
CA VAL A 647 -17.42 26.75 -17.37
C VAL A 647 -16.96 27.62 -18.54
N ALA A 648 -17.62 28.75 -18.81
CA ALA A 648 -17.17 29.69 -19.83
C ALA A 648 -15.79 30.34 -19.54
N GLU A 649 -15.47 30.66 -18.28
CA GLU A 649 -14.17 31.24 -17.88
C GLU A 649 -13.01 30.24 -17.94
N GLN A 650 -13.30 28.94 -17.87
CA GLN A 650 -12.30 27.86 -17.99
C GLN A 650 -12.03 27.43 -19.44
N SER A 651 -12.68 28.09 -20.42
CA SER A 651 -12.47 27.91 -21.87
C SER A 651 -11.42 28.90 -22.38
#